data_AF-A0A9B0U4C6-F1
#
_entry.id   AF-A0A9B0U4C6-F1
#
_cell.length_a   1.000
_cell.length_b   1.000
_cell.length_c   1.000
_cell.angle_alpha   90.00
_cell.angle_beta   90.00
_cell.angle_gamma   90.00
#
_symmetry.space_group_name_H-M   'P 1'
#
loop_
_entity.id
_entity.type
_entity.pdbx_description
1 polymer ?
#
loop_
_entity_poly.entity_id
_entity_poly.type
_entity_poly.pdbx_seq_one_letter_code
_entity_poly.pdbx_strand_id
1 'polypeptide(L)'
;MITVSNQEGDTIRQTQVRSDPSDMQFSMMKTGDRTSAAENTISVVVGKKTLFLFNLNEPDNPIDLEFQQRYGNIVCYSWYGDGYIMIGFSRGFFVVISTHIREIGQEIFQARDHKDNLTSIAVSQTLNKAATCGDNCIKIHDLAELKDMYAIINLDDENKGLDTMSWTDDGQLLALSTQRGSLHVFLTKLPILGGACDTRIAYLTSLLEVTVTNHVEGELPITVSVDVEPNFVAVGLYHLAVGMNNRAWFYFLGENAVRKLKDVEYLGTVTSVCLHSDYAAALFEGKVQLHLIESEILDAQEERETRLFPAVDDKCRILCHALTSDFLIYGTDTGVIQYFYIEDWQFVNNYRHPVGVKKVFPDPNGTRLVFIDEKSDGFVYCPVNDTIYEIPDFSPTIKGVLWENWPMDKGVFIAYDDDKVYTYVFHKDTIQGSKVILAGGTKVPFSHKPLLLYNGELTCQTQSGKVNNIYLSTHSFLDTVKDVGPNELGQMLTQTLMLKRFSDAWEMCRILNDHAAWNELARACLHHMEVEFAIRVYRTIGNVGIVMSLEQIKGIEDHNLLAGHLAMFTNDFNLAQDLYLASSCPVAALEMRRDLQHWDSALQLAKRLAPEQIPFISKEYALQLEFTGDYVNALAHYEKGITGDNKEHDEVCLAGVAQMSIRMGDIRRGVNQALKHPSRVLKRDCGAILENMKQFSEAAQLYEKGQYYDKAASVYIRCKNWAKVGELLPHVSSPKIHLQYAKAKEADGRYKEAVVAYENAKQWNSVIRIYLDHLNNPEKAVSIVRETQSLDGAKMVARFFLQLGDYGSAIQFLVMSKCNNEAFTLAQQHNKMEIYADIIGSEDTTDEDYQSIALYFEGEKRHFQAGKFFLLCGQYSRALKHFLKCPSSEDNVAIEMAIETVGQAKDELLTSQLIDHLMGENDGMPKDAKYLFRLYMALKQYREAARTAIIIAREEQSSGNYRNAHDVLFSMYAELKSQKIKIPSEMATNLMILHSYILVKIHVKNGDHMKGARMLIRVANNISKFPSHIVPILTSTVIECHRAGLKNSAFSFAAMLMRPEYRNKIDVKYKKKIEAMVRRPDTSETEEATTPCPFCEFLLPECELLCPGCKNNIPYCIATGRHMLKDDWTECPHCAFPALYSEFKIMLNTENTCPMCSERLNCTQLKKISDSTQYLRPELEQ
;
A
#
# COMPACT_ATOMS: atom_id res chain seq x y z
N MET A 1 -37.55 -57.89 -60.17
CA MET A 1 -38.63 -56.88 -60.11
C MET A 1 -38.74 -56.43 -58.67
N ILE A 2 -38.89 -55.13 -58.43
CA ILE A 2 -39.02 -54.53 -57.11
C ILE A 2 -40.45 -54.03 -56.95
N THR A 3 -41.10 -54.37 -55.85
CA THR A 3 -42.47 -53.95 -55.53
C THR A 3 -42.50 -53.35 -54.13
N VAL A 4 -43.05 -52.15 -54.01
CA VAL A 4 -43.14 -51.38 -52.76
C VAL A 4 -44.60 -51.33 -52.37
N SER A 5 -44.93 -51.76 -51.15
CA SER A 5 -46.32 -51.79 -50.66
C SER A 5 -46.46 -51.01 -49.36
N ASN A 6 -47.65 -50.47 -49.09
CA ASN A 6 -47.96 -49.81 -47.83
C ASN A 6 -48.22 -50.84 -46.71
N GLN A 7 -48.47 -50.37 -45.48
CA GLN A 7 -48.78 -51.22 -44.32
C GLN A 7 -50.07 -52.03 -44.50
N GLU A 8 -50.98 -51.59 -45.38
CA GLU A 8 -52.23 -52.29 -45.71
C GLU A 8 -52.05 -53.36 -46.80
N GLY A 9 -50.86 -53.47 -47.38
CA GLY A 9 -50.53 -54.44 -48.43
C GLY A 9 -50.81 -53.96 -49.86
N ASP A 10 -51.26 -52.72 -50.05
CA ASP A 10 -51.45 -52.13 -51.37
C ASP A 10 -50.10 -51.78 -52.00
N THR A 11 -49.92 -52.15 -53.26
CA THR A 11 -48.72 -51.80 -54.02
C THR A 11 -48.71 -50.30 -54.33
N ILE A 12 -47.75 -49.59 -53.75
CA ILE A 12 -47.49 -48.17 -54.00
C ILE A 12 -46.75 -47.99 -55.34
N ARG A 13 -45.71 -48.79 -55.59
CA ARG A 13 -44.86 -48.70 -56.80
C ARG A 13 -44.28 -50.06 -57.20
N GLN A 14 -43.98 -50.19 -58.49
CA GLN A 14 -43.36 -51.39 -59.07
C GLN A 14 -42.37 -51.01 -60.18
N THR A 15 -41.16 -51.56 -60.12
CA THR A 15 -40.07 -51.26 -61.06
C THR A 15 -39.38 -52.55 -61.51
N GLN A 16 -39.06 -52.65 -62.79
CA GLN A 16 -38.29 -53.78 -63.32
C GLN A 16 -36.78 -53.51 -63.22
N VAL A 17 -36.01 -54.53 -62.85
CA VAL A 17 -34.54 -54.49 -62.74
C VAL A 17 -33.94 -55.46 -63.76
N ARG A 18 -32.76 -55.10 -64.29
CA ARG A 18 -32.10 -55.80 -65.41
C ARG A 18 -31.58 -57.21 -65.08
N SER A 19 -31.42 -57.53 -63.80
CA SER A 19 -30.89 -58.79 -63.27
C SER A 19 -31.52 -59.07 -61.90
N ASP A 20 -31.21 -60.23 -61.33
CA ASP A 20 -31.64 -60.62 -59.98
C ASP A 20 -31.22 -59.57 -58.93
N PRO A 21 -32.18 -59.00 -58.18
CA PRO A 21 -31.92 -58.07 -57.10
C PRO A 21 -31.52 -58.80 -55.80
N SER A 22 -30.58 -58.24 -55.05
CA SER A 22 -30.19 -58.65 -53.70
C SER A 22 -29.94 -57.43 -52.79
N ASP A 23 -29.91 -57.64 -51.47
CA ASP A 23 -29.60 -56.64 -50.45
C ASP A 23 -30.37 -55.32 -50.61
N MET A 24 -31.71 -55.39 -50.59
CA MET A 24 -32.55 -54.20 -50.68
C MET A 24 -32.58 -53.44 -49.35
N GLN A 25 -32.34 -52.12 -49.39
CA GLN A 25 -32.43 -51.25 -48.22
C GLN A 25 -33.25 -50.00 -48.54
N PHE A 26 -34.02 -49.53 -47.57
CA PHE A 26 -34.66 -48.21 -47.60
C PHE A 26 -33.70 -47.17 -47.00
N SER A 27 -33.64 -45.99 -47.61
CA SER A 27 -32.78 -44.91 -47.16
C SER A 27 -33.35 -43.54 -47.56
N MET A 28 -32.68 -42.49 -47.06
CA MET A 28 -33.02 -41.11 -47.37
C MET A 28 -31.90 -40.44 -48.17
N MET A 29 -32.20 -40.03 -49.40
CA MET A 29 -31.35 -39.09 -50.13
C MET A 29 -31.71 -37.66 -49.78
N LYS A 30 -30.71 -36.83 -49.48
CA LYS A 30 -30.91 -35.41 -49.18
C LYS A 30 -31.15 -34.63 -50.47
N THR A 31 -32.41 -34.31 -50.74
CA THR A 31 -32.80 -33.27 -51.71
C THR A 31 -32.65 -31.89 -51.05
N GLY A 32 -32.48 -30.82 -51.82
CA GLY A 32 -32.24 -29.47 -51.30
C GLY A 32 -33.37 -28.88 -50.42
N ASP A 33 -34.50 -29.57 -50.28
CA ASP A 33 -35.69 -29.12 -49.56
C ASP A 33 -35.86 -29.84 -48.21
N ARG A 34 -35.90 -29.05 -47.13
CA ARG A 34 -35.87 -29.49 -45.72
C ARG A 34 -37.18 -30.11 -45.18
N THR A 35 -38.11 -30.57 -46.02
CA THR A 35 -39.52 -30.73 -45.61
C THR A 35 -40.16 -32.13 -45.64
N SER A 36 -39.42 -33.23 -45.81
CA SER A 36 -40.05 -34.57 -45.70
C SER A 36 -39.20 -35.58 -44.95
N ALA A 37 -39.66 -36.01 -43.77
CA ALA A 37 -39.02 -36.98 -42.87
C ALA A 37 -39.37 -38.46 -43.22
N ALA A 38 -39.48 -38.80 -44.50
CA ALA A 38 -39.81 -40.16 -44.96
C ALA A 38 -38.66 -40.75 -45.79
N GLU A 39 -38.40 -42.05 -45.61
CA GLU A 39 -37.46 -42.84 -46.41
C GLU A 39 -37.96 -42.92 -47.86
N ASN A 40 -37.37 -42.12 -48.74
CA ASN A 40 -37.88 -41.91 -50.09
C ASN A 40 -37.04 -42.61 -51.17
N THR A 41 -35.93 -43.27 -50.81
CA THR A 41 -35.03 -43.93 -51.77
C THR A 41 -34.86 -45.40 -51.42
N ILE A 42 -34.89 -46.26 -52.43
CA ILE A 42 -34.61 -47.68 -52.32
C ILE A 42 -33.29 -47.95 -53.04
N SER A 43 -32.34 -48.54 -52.33
CA SER A 43 -31.11 -49.08 -52.91
C SER A 43 -31.18 -50.59 -53.04
N VAL A 44 -30.68 -51.13 -54.15
CA VAL A 44 -30.67 -52.57 -54.43
C VAL A 44 -29.41 -52.93 -55.20
N VAL A 45 -28.77 -54.03 -54.84
CA VAL A 45 -27.69 -54.61 -55.66
C VAL A 45 -28.31 -55.45 -56.76
N VAL A 46 -27.95 -55.19 -58.01
CA VAL A 46 -28.49 -55.89 -59.18
C VAL A 46 -27.36 -56.72 -59.82
N GLY A 47 -27.57 -58.03 -59.93
CA GLY A 47 -26.61 -58.95 -60.56
C GLY A 47 -25.24 -59.00 -59.89
N LYS A 48 -25.15 -58.64 -58.61
CA LYS A 48 -23.91 -58.51 -57.82
C LYS A 48 -22.86 -57.55 -58.40
N LYS A 49 -23.23 -56.68 -59.34
CA LYS A 49 -22.27 -55.80 -60.05
C LYS A 49 -22.65 -54.33 -60.02
N THR A 50 -23.93 -54.02 -60.01
CA THR A 50 -24.43 -52.66 -60.10
C THR A 50 -25.25 -52.31 -58.87
N LEU A 51 -25.08 -51.10 -58.34
CA LEU A 51 -25.93 -50.57 -57.27
C LEU A 51 -27.01 -49.70 -57.90
N PHE A 52 -28.27 -50.13 -57.78
CA PHE A 52 -29.45 -49.47 -58.31
C PHE A 52 -30.08 -48.59 -57.23
N LEU A 53 -30.24 -47.30 -57.50
CA LEU A 53 -30.90 -46.35 -56.60
C LEU A 53 -32.21 -45.88 -57.25
N PHE A 54 -33.31 -46.07 -56.53
CA PHE A 54 -34.65 -45.78 -57.00
C PHE A 54 -35.35 -44.82 -56.03
N ASN A 55 -35.61 -43.59 -56.47
CA ASN A 55 -36.34 -42.60 -55.68
C ASN A 55 -37.85 -42.76 -55.92
N LEU A 56 -38.61 -42.91 -54.82
CA LEU A 56 -40.08 -43.04 -54.85
C LEU A 56 -40.78 -41.77 -55.36
N ASN A 57 -40.15 -40.61 -55.17
CA ASN A 57 -40.68 -39.31 -55.61
C ASN A 57 -40.34 -39.00 -57.08
N GLU A 58 -39.23 -39.54 -57.60
CA GLU A 58 -38.76 -39.35 -58.98
C GLU A 58 -38.58 -40.72 -59.68
N PRO A 59 -39.68 -41.42 -60.02
CA PRO A 59 -39.62 -42.80 -60.51
C PRO A 59 -39.05 -42.92 -61.94
N ASP A 60 -39.06 -41.83 -62.71
CA ASP A 60 -38.65 -41.84 -64.13
C ASP A 60 -37.13 -41.76 -64.32
N ASN A 61 -36.35 -41.52 -63.26
CA ASN A 61 -34.90 -41.35 -63.34
C ASN A 61 -34.14 -42.20 -62.31
N PRO A 62 -34.18 -43.54 -62.42
CA PRO A 62 -33.38 -44.40 -61.57
C PRO A 62 -31.89 -44.28 -61.89
N ILE A 63 -31.04 -44.42 -60.87
CA ILE A 63 -29.60 -44.26 -60.99
C ILE A 63 -28.92 -45.64 -60.91
N ASP A 64 -28.26 -46.03 -62.00
CA ASP A 64 -27.42 -47.23 -62.09
C ASP A 64 -25.97 -46.84 -61.81
N LEU A 65 -25.38 -47.33 -60.70
CA LEU A 65 -23.96 -47.16 -60.40
C LEU A 65 -23.18 -48.43 -60.74
N GLU A 66 -22.31 -48.36 -61.74
CA GLU A 66 -21.41 -49.44 -62.14
C GLU A 66 -19.99 -49.19 -61.61
N PHE A 67 -19.32 -50.25 -61.16
CA PHE A 67 -18.00 -50.16 -60.53
C PHE A 67 -16.91 -50.84 -61.36
N GLN A 68 -15.66 -50.46 -61.11
CA GLN A 68 -14.51 -51.02 -61.81
C GLN A 68 -14.39 -52.54 -61.59
N GLN A 69 -14.19 -53.31 -62.67
CA GLN A 69 -14.09 -54.78 -62.60
C GLN A 69 -12.94 -55.28 -61.70
N ARG A 70 -11.95 -54.43 -61.40
CA ARG A 70 -10.83 -54.78 -60.52
C ARG A 70 -11.27 -55.14 -59.09
N TYR A 71 -12.38 -54.56 -58.62
CA TYR A 71 -12.87 -54.76 -57.24
C TYR A 71 -13.55 -56.13 -57.05
N GLY A 72 -14.13 -56.71 -58.09
CA GLY A 72 -14.88 -57.97 -58.01
C GLY A 72 -16.40 -57.75 -57.93
N ASN A 73 -17.13 -58.71 -57.37
CA ASN A 73 -18.58 -58.60 -57.18
C ASN A 73 -18.88 -57.83 -55.89
N ILE A 74 -20.01 -57.10 -55.84
CA ILE A 74 -20.54 -56.48 -54.63
C ILE A 74 -21.00 -57.60 -53.69
N VAL A 75 -20.50 -57.57 -52.46
CA VAL A 75 -20.81 -58.54 -51.41
C VAL A 75 -21.86 -57.97 -50.45
N CYS A 76 -21.70 -56.71 -50.06
CA CYS A 76 -22.64 -56.00 -49.19
C CYS A 76 -22.44 -54.49 -49.34
N TYR A 77 -23.39 -53.70 -48.86
CA TYR A 77 -23.25 -52.25 -48.73
C TYR A 77 -24.06 -51.74 -47.54
N SER A 78 -23.70 -50.55 -47.05
CA SER A 78 -24.43 -49.88 -45.97
C SER A 78 -24.41 -48.37 -46.15
N TRP A 79 -25.53 -47.73 -45.84
CA TRP A 79 -25.68 -46.28 -45.81
C TRP A 79 -25.18 -45.71 -44.49
N TYR A 80 -24.47 -44.59 -44.55
CA TYR A 80 -24.00 -43.91 -43.35
C TYR A 80 -23.89 -42.40 -43.54
N GLY A 81 -23.98 -41.68 -42.40
CA GLY A 81 -23.96 -40.23 -42.37
C GLY A 81 -25.03 -39.58 -43.24
N ASP A 82 -24.77 -38.34 -43.66
CA ASP A 82 -25.69 -37.50 -44.43
C ASP A 82 -25.60 -37.76 -45.96
N GLY A 83 -25.64 -39.03 -46.39
CA GLY A 83 -25.70 -39.39 -47.82
C GLY A 83 -24.44 -40.04 -48.39
N TYR A 84 -23.77 -40.90 -47.61
CA TYR A 84 -22.68 -41.74 -48.11
C TYR A 84 -23.07 -43.22 -48.11
N ILE A 85 -22.53 -43.98 -49.07
CA ILE A 85 -22.69 -45.44 -49.12
C ILE A 85 -21.30 -46.08 -49.09
N MET A 86 -21.10 -47.02 -48.17
CA MET A 86 -19.92 -47.89 -48.13
C MET A 86 -20.26 -49.23 -48.77
N ILE A 87 -19.45 -49.66 -49.74
CA ILE A 87 -19.69 -50.85 -50.56
C ILE A 87 -18.49 -51.79 -50.44
N GLY A 88 -18.74 -53.06 -50.10
CA GLY A 88 -17.74 -54.11 -49.99
C GLY A 88 -17.70 -55.01 -51.21
N PHE A 89 -16.51 -55.32 -51.70
CA PHE A 89 -16.29 -56.14 -52.89
C PHE A 89 -15.48 -57.40 -52.61
N SER A 90 -15.77 -58.45 -53.38
CA SER A 90 -15.29 -59.82 -53.14
C SER A 90 -13.77 -60.00 -53.23
N ARG A 91 -13.00 -59.10 -53.85
CA ARG A 91 -11.52 -59.16 -53.92
C ARG A 91 -10.83 -58.38 -52.79
N GLY A 92 -11.55 -58.12 -51.70
CA GLY A 92 -11.01 -57.48 -50.50
C GLY A 92 -10.98 -55.95 -50.52
N PHE A 93 -11.71 -55.32 -51.46
CA PHE A 93 -11.82 -53.86 -51.54
C PHE A 93 -13.11 -53.38 -50.88
N PHE A 94 -13.06 -52.21 -50.25
CA PHE A 94 -14.26 -51.43 -49.98
C PHE A 94 -14.12 -50.02 -50.59
N VAL A 95 -15.24 -49.46 -51.02
CA VAL A 95 -15.32 -48.14 -51.66
C VAL A 95 -16.44 -47.35 -51.01
N VAL A 96 -16.20 -46.05 -50.82
CA VAL A 96 -17.21 -45.10 -50.34
C VAL A 96 -17.59 -44.16 -51.47
N ILE A 97 -18.88 -43.99 -51.69
CA ILE A 97 -19.45 -43.09 -52.69
C ILE A 97 -20.34 -42.02 -52.08
N SER A 98 -20.37 -40.85 -52.73
CA SER A 98 -21.34 -39.78 -52.43
C SER A 98 -22.68 -40.06 -53.10
N THR A 99 -23.77 -39.77 -52.39
CA THR A 99 -25.13 -39.76 -52.94
C THR A 99 -25.71 -38.36 -53.09
N HIS A 100 -24.91 -37.32 -52.85
CA HIS A 100 -25.31 -35.94 -53.13
C HIS A 100 -25.48 -35.73 -54.62
N ILE A 101 -26.57 -35.08 -55.04
CA ILE A 101 -26.96 -34.92 -56.46
C ILE A 101 -25.84 -34.33 -57.35
N ARG A 102 -24.96 -33.48 -56.80
CA ARG A 102 -23.83 -32.87 -57.55
C ARG A 102 -22.64 -33.81 -57.77
N GLU A 103 -22.49 -34.82 -56.92
CA GLU A 103 -21.31 -35.71 -56.86
C GLU A 103 -21.73 -37.19 -56.87
N ILE A 104 -22.95 -37.48 -57.31
CA ILE A 104 -23.54 -38.79 -57.19
C ILE A 104 -22.72 -39.83 -57.96
N GLY A 105 -22.32 -40.90 -57.26
CA GLY A 105 -21.48 -41.95 -57.83
C GLY A 105 -19.98 -41.63 -57.88
N GLN A 106 -19.53 -40.48 -57.38
CA GLN A 106 -18.12 -40.20 -57.23
C GLN A 106 -17.52 -41.05 -56.09
N GLU A 107 -16.43 -41.78 -56.38
CA GLU A 107 -15.64 -42.52 -55.39
C GLU A 107 -14.86 -41.53 -54.52
N ILE A 108 -15.26 -41.39 -53.25
CA ILE A 108 -14.62 -40.51 -52.26
C ILE A 108 -13.39 -41.19 -51.67
N PHE A 109 -13.51 -42.49 -51.40
CA PHE A 109 -12.47 -43.28 -50.77
C PHE A 109 -12.48 -44.71 -51.29
N GLN A 110 -11.29 -45.30 -51.42
CA GLN A 110 -11.08 -46.69 -51.80
C GLN A 110 -9.95 -47.27 -50.95
N ALA A 111 -10.13 -48.49 -50.44
CA ALA A 111 -9.07 -49.21 -49.75
C ALA A 111 -9.17 -50.71 -50.03
N ARG A 112 -8.01 -51.39 -50.03
CA ARG A 112 -7.92 -52.84 -50.08
C ARG A 112 -7.53 -53.34 -48.69
N ASP A 113 -8.55 -53.60 -47.89
CA ASP A 113 -8.36 -54.10 -46.52
C ASP A 113 -7.92 -55.56 -46.51
N HIS A 114 -8.46 -56.38 -47.42
CA HIS A 114 -8.25 -57.81 -47.40
C HIS A 114 -7.52 -58.26 -48.68
N LYS A 115 -6.61 -59.21 -48.55
CA LYS A 115 -5.80 -59.77 -49.65
C LYS A 115 -6.65 -60.71 -50.49
N ASP A 116 -7.37 -61.65 -49.90
CA ASP A 116 -8.03 -62.73 -50.64
C ASP A 116 -9.53 -62.48 -50.80
N ASN A 117 -10.27 -62.26 -49.71
CA ASN A 117 -11.70 -62.01 -49.76
C ASN A 117 -12.20 -61.01 -48.70
N LEU A 118 -13.30 -60.32 -49.01
CA LEU A 118 -14.12 -59.58 -48.04
C LEU A 118 -15.52 -60.19 -48.08
N THR A 119 -16.06 -60.52 -46.90
CA THR A 119 -17.32 -61.26 -46.75
C THR A 119 -18.46 -60.39 -46.22
N SER A 120 -18.17 -59.39 -45.38
CA SER A 120 -19.21 -58.51 -44.83
C SER A 120 -18.63 -57.17 -44.38
N ILE A 121 -19.51 -56.17 -44.31
CA ILE A 121 -19.27 -54.84 -43.73
C ILE A 121 -20.41 -54.55 -42.77
N ALA A 122 -20.10 -54.06 -41.58
CA ALA A 122 -21.08 -53.44 -40.69
C ALA A 122 -20.66 -52.00 -40.40
N VAL A 123 -21.64 -51.10 -40.39
CA VAL A 123 -21.43 -49.70 -40.07
C VAL A 123 -22.28 -49.36 -38.86
N SER A 124 -21.67 -48.73 -37.87
CA SER A 124 -22.37 -48.17 -36.72
C SER A 124 -22.29 -46.66 -36.78
N GLN A 125 -23.47 -46.07 -36.92
CA GLN A 125 -23.65 -44.63 -36.85
C GLN A 125 -23.44 -44.12 -35.41
N THR A 126 -23.73 -44.95 -34.40
CA THR A 126 -23.62 -44.59 -32.98
C THR A 126 -22.18 -44.47 -32.48
N LEU A 127 -21.24 -45.30 -32.94
CA LEU A 127 -19.81 -45.11 -32.65
C LEU A 127 -19.04 -44.42 -33.77
N ASN A 128 -19.71 -44.04 -34.86
CA ASN A 128 -19.10 -43.49 -36.05
C ASN A 128 -17.95 -44.38 -36.61
N LYS A 129 -18.16 -45.70 -36.66
CA LYS A 129 -17.16 -46.69 -37.07
C LYS A 129 -17.72 -47.65 -38.12
N ALA A 130 -16.84 -48.08 -39.03
CA ALA A 130 -17.12 -49.16 -39.98
C ALA A 130 -16.20 -50.33 -39.70
N ALA A 131 -16.70 -51.54 -39.79
CA ALA A 131 -15.89 -52.74 -39.64
C ALA A 131 -16.06 -53.64 -40.86
N THR A 132 -14.94 -54.10 -41.41
CA THR A 132 -14.85 -54.98 -42.57
C THR A 132 -14.31 -56.34 -42.14
N CYS A 133 -14.82 -57.41 -42.74
CA CYS A 133 -14.50 -58.77 -42.37
C CYS A 133 -14.01 -59.57 -43.59
N GLY A 134 -12.89 -60.27 -43.45
CA GLY A 134 -12.21 -60.98 -44.53
C GLY A 134 -10.89 -61.61 -44.08
N ASP A 135 -10.37 -62.61 -44.78
CA ASP A 135 -9.07 -63.25 -44.50
C ASP A 135 -8.82 -63.63 -43.02
N ASN A 136 -9.83 -64.14 -42.32
CA ASN A 136 -9.79 -64.46 -40.88
C ASN A 136 -9.45 -63.27 -39.95
N CYS A 137 -9.67 -62.03 -40.41
CA CYS A 137 -9.52 -60.85 -39.58
C CYS A 137 -10.71 -59.89 -39.72
N ILE A 138 -10.91 -59.07 -38.69
CA ILE A 138 -11.81 -57.92 -38.71
C ILE A 138 -10.96 -56.67 -38.67
N LYS A 139 -11.24 -55.73 -39.57
CA LYS A 139 -10.59 -54.42 -39.61
C LYS A 139 -11.62 -53.34 -39.35
N ILE A 140 -11.36 -52.48 -38.38
CA ILE A 140 -12.27 -51.42 -37.96
C ILE A 140 -11.67 -50.07 -38.35
N HIS A 141 -12.44 -49.25 -39.04
CA HIS A 141 -12.11 -47.90 -39.51
C HIS A 141 -12.98 -46.86 -38.81
N ASP A 142 -12.43 -45.68 -38.59
CA ASP A 142 -13.22 -44.52 -38.17
C ASP A 142 -13.92 -43.91 -39.41
N LEU A 143 -15.21 -43.61 -39.31
CA LEU A 143 -15.96 -42.99 -40.40
C LEU A 143 -15.58 -41.51 -40.60
N ALA A 144 -15.01 -40.85 -39.58
CA ALA A 144 -14.52 -39.47 -39.70
C ALA A 144 -13.26 -39.39 -40.57
N GLU A 145 -12.35 -40.37 -40.45
CA GLU A 145 -11.12 -40.46 -41.23
C GLU A 145 -10.84 -41.91 -41.64
N LEU A 146 -11.42 -42.34 -42.77
CA LEU A 146 -11.38 -43.72 -43.26
C LEU A 146 -9.96 -44.27 -43.55
N LYS A 147 -8.96 -43.39 -43.64
CA LYS A 147 -7.55 -43.78 -43.80
C LYS A 147 -6.97 -44.42 -42.54
N ASP A 148 -7.47 -44.02 -41.37
CA ASP A 148 -6.97 -44.49 -40.09
C ASP A 148 -7.72 -45.74 -39.64
N MET A 149 -6.96 -46.80 -39.36
CA MET A 149 -7.49 -48.07 -38.90
C MET A 149 -7.51 -48.07 -37.37
N TYR A 150 -8.71 -48.15 -36.79
CA TYR A 150 -8.93 -48.15 -35.35
C TYR A 150 -8.41 -49.43 -34.69
N ALA A 151 -8.74 -50.59 -35.25
CA ALA A 151 -8.35 -51.89 -34.69
C ALA A 151 -8.30 -52.99 -35.74
N ILE A 152 -7.46 -54.00 -35.50
CA ILE A 152 -7.43 -55.26 -36.25
C ILE A 152 -7.64 -56.39 -35.24
N ILE A 153 -8.63 -57.22 -35.47
CA ILE A 153 -8.91 -58.42 -34.66
C ILE A 153 -8.59 -59.63 -35.52
N ASN A 154 -7.58 -60.41 -35.14
CA ASN A 154 -7.21 -61.65 -35.83
C ASN A 154 -7.94 -62.84 -35.20
N LEU A 155 -8.51 -63.70 -36.03
CA LEU A 155 -9.22 -64.91 -35.63
C LEU A 155 -8.50 -66.13 -36.19
N ASP A 156 -7.30 -66.37 -35.66
CA ASP A 156 -6.38 -67.42 -36.11
C ASP A 156 -6.94 -68.84 -35.94
N ASP A 157 -7.94 -69.01 -35.05
CA ASP A 157 -8.59 -70.30 -34.78
C ASP A 157 -9.66 -70.71 -35.81
N GLU A 158 -10.05 -69.80 -36.72
CA GLU A 158 -11.17 -70.01 -37.65
C GLU A 158 -10.71 -70.34 -39.09
N ASN A 159 -10.35 -71.59 -39.33
CA ASN A 159 -9.80 -72.04 -40.63
C ASN A 159 -10.81 -72.16 -41.79
N LYS A 160 -12.11 -71.90 -41.56
CA LYS A 160 -13.18 -72.03 -42.57
C LYS A 160 -13.72 -70.70 -43.09
N GLY A 161 -13.15 -69.57 -42.67
CA GLY A 161 -13.56 -68.25 -43.12
C GLY A 161 -14.77 -67.69 -42.36
N LEU A 162 -14.86 -66.37 -42.41
CA LEU A 162 -15.87 -65.57 -41.74
C LEU A 162 -17.09 -65.39 -42.66
N ASP A 163 -18.26 -65.07 -42.11
CA ASP A 163 -19.51 -64.97 -42.86
C ASP A 163 -20.10 -63.56 -42.74
N THR A 164 -20.98 -63.31 -41.77
CA THR A 164 -21.68 -62.04 -41.58
C THR A 164 -21.31 -61.36 -40.27
N MET A 165 -21.46 -60.04 -40.22
CA MET A 165 -21.23 -59.26 -39.02
C MET A 165 -22.31 -58.20 -38.83
N SER A 166 -22.67 -57.93 -37.58
CA SER A 166 -23.60 -56.85 -37.23
C SER A 166 -23.22 -56.27 -35.88
N TRP A 167 -23.46 -54.97 -35.72
CA TRP A 167 -23.39 -54.30 -34.43
C TRP A 167 -24.77 -54.32 -33.78
N THR A 168 -24.79 -54.23 -32.45
CA THR A 168 -26.00 -53.84 -31.72
C THR A 168 -26.34 -52.38 -32.04
N ASP A 169 -27.61 -52.00 -31.92
CA ASP A 169 -28.07 -50.64 -32.24
C ASP A 169 -27.36 -49.56 -31.39
N ASP A 170 -27.02 -49.89 -30.15
CA ASP A 170 -26.25 -49.04 -29.22
C ASP A 170 -24.73 -49.04 -29.47
N GLY A 171 -24.25 -49.92 -30.35
CA GLY A 171 -22.84 -50.12 -30.66
C GLY A 171 -21.99 -50.72 -29.52
N GLN A 172 -22.61 -51.33 -28.50
CA GLN A 172 -21.89 -51.97 -27.39
C GLN A 172 -21.21 -53.27 -27.80
N LEU A 173 -21.85 -54.07 -28.66
CA LEU A 173 -21.39 -55.39 -29.06
C LEU A 173 -21.29 -55.49 -30.58
N LEU A 174 -20.20 -56.10 -31.05
CA LEU A 174 -20.02 -56.54 -32.45
C LEU A 174 -20.12 -58.06 -32.49
N ALA A 175 -21.14 -58.58 -33.17
CA ALA A 175 -21.33 -60.01 -33.37
C ALA A 175 -20.83 -60.42 -34.77
N LEU A 176 -20.12 -61.56 -34.83
CA LEU A 176 -19.58 -62.15 -36.04
C LEU A 176 -19.98 -63.62 -36.14
N SER A 177 -20.63 -64.00 -37.24
CA SER A 177 -20.88 -65.40 -37.57
C SER A 177 -19.71 -65.97 -38.39
N THR A 178 -19.37 -67.23 -38.12
CA THR A 178 -18.41 -67.99 -38.93
C THR A 178 -19.13 -69.03 -39.77
N GLN A 179 -18.50 -69.47 -40.86
CA GLN A 179 -19.04 -70.58 -41.67
C GLN A 179 -19.03 -71.92 -40.93
N ARG A 180 -18.39 -72.00 -39.76
CA ARG A 180 -18.38 -73.16 -38.88
C ARG A 180 -19.61 -73.22 -37.97
N GLY A 181 -20.41 -72.16 -37.91
CA GLY A 181 -21.57 -72.03 -37.02
C GLY A 181 -21.21 -71.52 -35.62
N SER A 182 -20.01 -70.98 -35.41
CA SER A 182 -19.65 -70.24 -34.19
C SER A 182 -20.09 -68.78 -34.31
N LEU A 183 -20.51 -68.19 -33.19
CA LEU A 183 -20.82 -66.77 -33.06
C LEU A 183 -19.82 -66.15 -32.07
N HIS A 184 -18.99 -65.23 -32.56
CA HIS A 184 -18.07 -64.46 -31.74
C HIS A 184 -18.70 -63.10 -31.42
N VAL A 185 -18.70 -62.71 -30.16
CA VAL A 185 -19.24 -61.41 -29.70
C VAL A 185 -18.13 -60.62 -29.04
N PHE A 186 -17.80 -59.47 -29.64
CA PHE A 186 -16.76 -58.57 -29.16
C PHE A 186 -17.40 -57.37 -28.46
N LEU A 187 -16.88 -57.01 -27.29
CA LEU A 187 -17.25 -55.79 -26.60
C LEU A 187 -16.52 -54.61 -27.23
N THR A 188 -17.26 -53.72 -27.90
CA THR A 188 -16.71 -52.52 -28.56
C THR A 188 -16.71 -51.30 -27.66
N LYS A 189 -17.61 -51.24 -26.68
CA LYS A 189 -17.75 -50.13 -25.72
C LYS A 189 -18.17 -50.65 -24.35
N LEU A 190 -17.56 -50.16 -23.27
CA LEU A 190 -18.04 -50.44 -21.91
C LEU A 190 -19.13 -49.41 -21.52
N PRO A 191 -20.17 -49.82 -20.79
CA PRO A 191 -21.09 -48.89 -20.14
C PRO A 191 -20.32 -47.93 -19.22
N ILE A 192 -20.55 -46.63 -19.37
CA ILE A 192 -19.87 -45.60 -18.58
C ILE A 192 -20.57 -45.46 -17.22
N LEU A 193 -20.30 -46.43 -16.36
CA LEU A 193 -20.78 -46.46 -14.99
C LEU A 193 -19.64 -46.12 -14.05
N GLY A 194 -19.87 -45.07 -13.27
CA GLY A 194 -18.93 -44.59 -12.29
C GLY A 194 -19.53 -43.49 -11.45
N GLY A 195 -19.02 -43.39 -10.23
CA GLY A 195 -19.41 -42.43 -9.21
C GLY A 195 -18.21 -42.05 -8.35
N ALA A 196 -18.36 -41.00 -7.56
CA ALA A 196 -17.34 -40.48 -6.68
C ALA A 196 -17.96 -40.13 -5.32
N CYS A 197 -17.17 -40.29 -4.26
CA CYS A 197 -17.43 -39.77 -2.93
C CYS A 197 -16.12 -39.12 -2.46
N ASP A 198 -16.17 -37.81 -2.21
CA ASP A 198 -14.99 -37.00 -1.94
C ASP A 198 -13.90 -37.21 -3.00
N THR A 199 -12.74 -37.73 -2.63
CA THR A 199 -11.60 -38.00 -3.52
C THR A 199 -11.56 -39.43 -4.07
N ARG A 200 -12.45 -40.31 -3.59
CA ARG A 200 -12.53 -41.71 -3.98
C ARG A 200 -13.49 -41.89 -5.15
N ILE A 201 -13.01 -42.53 -6.21
CA ILE A 201 -13.81 -42.83 -7.40
C ILE A 201 -14.00 -44.34 -7.56
N ALA A 202 -15.18 -44.75 -8.02
CA ALA A 202 -15.45 -46.11 -8.45
C ALA A 202 -15.94 -46.07 -9.90
N TYR A 203 -15.40 -46.96 -10.74
CA TYR A 203 -15.78 -47.03 -12.13
C TYR A 203 -15.69 -48.47 -12.65
N LEU A 204 -16.52 -48.76 -13.64
CA LEU A 204 -16.57 -50.05 -14.31
C LEU A 204 -15.35 -50.22 -15.23
N THR A 205 -14.52 -51.24 -14.96
CA THR A 205 -13.35 -51.62 -15.78
C THR A 205 -13.64 -52.82 -16.68
N SER A 206 -14.59 -53.65 -16.30
CA SER A 206 -15.13 -54.76 -17.08
C SER A 206 -16.62 -54.95 -16.74
N LEU A 207 -17.39 -55.69 -17.54
CA LEU A 207 -18.82 -55.92 -17.30
C LEU A 207 -19.13 -56.50 -15.90
N LEU A 208 -18.15 -57.20 -15.30
CA LEU A 208 -18.25 -57.81 -13.97
C LEU A 208 -17.14 -57.36 -13.00
N GLU A 209 -16.42 -56.27 -13.31
CA GLU A 209 -15.37 -55.75 -12.44
C GLU A 209 -15.50 -54.23 -12.28
N VAL A 210 -15.52 -53.80 -11.02
CA VAL A 210 -15.51 -52.39 -10.64
C VAL A 210 -14.19 -52.09 -9.94
N THR A 211 -13.53 -51.03 -10.34
CA THR A 211 -12.28 -50.58 -9.71
C THR A 211 -12.55 -49.34 -8.88
N VAL A 212 -12.11 -49.36 -7.63
CA VAL A 212 -12.15 -48.22 -6.71
C VAL A 212 -10.74 -47.69 -6.56
N THR A 213 -10.56 -46.38 -6.74
CA THR A 213 -9.25 -45.73 -6.67
C THR A 213 -9.36 -44.40 -5.94
N ASN A 214 -8.32 -44.05 -5.18
CA ASN A 214 -8.14 -42.69 -4.65
C ASN A 214 -6.77 -42.17 -5.10
N HIS A 215 -6.74 -41.56 -6.28
CA HIS A 215 -5.49 -41.03 -6.85
C HIS A 215 -4.91 -39.86 -6.04
N VAL A 216 -5.76 -39.13 -5.31
CA VAL A 216 -5.37 -37.96 -4.54
C VAL A 216 -4.60 -38.34 -3.27
N GLU A 217 -5.11 -39.33 -2.53
CA GLU A 217 -4.47 -39.80 -1.28
C GLU A 217 -3.36 -40.83 -1.55
N GLY A 218 -3.16 -41.23 -2.80
CA GLY A 218 -2.13 -42.20 -3.20
C GLY A 218 -2.47 -43.64 -2.83
N GLU A 219 -3.75 -43.95 -2.60
CA GLU A 219 -4.19 -45.31 -2.32
C GLU A 219 -4.07 -46.20 -3.56
N LEU A 220 -3.71 -47.47 -3.36
CA LEU A 220 -3.63 -48.43 -4.44
C LEU A 220 -5.04 -48.76 -4.97
N PRO A 221 -5.22 -48.91 -6.31
CA PRO A 221 -6.48 -49.35 -6.89
C PRO A 221 -6.96 -50.69 -6.32
N ILE A 222 -8.22 -50.75 -5.90
CA ILE A 222 -8.89 -51.94 -5.42
C ILE A 222 -9.84 -52.43 -6.52
N THR A 223 -9.64 -53.65 -7.01
CA THR A 223 -10.55 -54.28 -7.97
C THR A 223 -11.56 -55.17 -7.24
N VAL A 224 -12.85 -54.96 -7.53
CA VAL A 224 -13.97 -55.70 -6.96
C VAL A 224 -14.65 -56.49 -8.06
N SER A 225 -14.66 -57.81 -7.94
CA SER A 225 -15.46 -58.68 -8.80
C SER A 225 -16.92 -58.67 -8.34
N VAL A 226 -17.83 -58.40 -9.27
CA VAL A 226 -19.27 -58.31 -9.01
C VAL A 226 -20.01 -59.47 -9.65
N ASP A 227 -21.09 -59.91 -9.00
CA ASP A 227 -21.83 -61.12 -9.40
C ASP A 227 -22.76 -60.88 -10.62
N VAL A 228 -23.07 -59.62 -10.92
CA VAL A 228 -23.98 -59.22 -11.99
C VAL A 228 -23.42 -58.02 -12.75
N GLU A 229 -23.88 -57.87 -13.99
CA GLU A 229 -23.64 -56.65 -14.77
C GLU A 229 -24.43 -55.49 -14.13
N PRO A 230 -23.76 -54.47 -13.58
CA PRO A 230 -24.44 -53.41 -12.86
C PRO A 230 -25.11 -52.42 -13.83
N ASN A 231 -26.30 -51.92 -13.47
CA ASN A 231 -26.94 -50.77 -14.13
C ASN A 231 -26.53 -49.45 -13.47
N PHE A 232 -26.11 -49.49 -12.20
CA PHE A 232 -25.62 -48.33 -11.46
C PHE A 232 -24.51 -48.74 -10.48
N VAL A 233 -23.64 -47.79 -10.18
CA VAL A 233 -22.52 -47.92 -9.23
C VAL A 233 -22.52 -46.69 -8.34
N ALA A 234 -22.34 -46.89 -7.04
CA ALA A 234 -22.17 -45.85 -6.04
C ALA A 234 -21.00 -46.22 -5.13
N VAL A 235 -20.25 -45.22 -4.68
CA VAL A 235 -19.12 -45.37 -3.77
C VAL A 235 -19.34 -44.48 -2.56
N GLY A 236 -18.96 -44.97 -1.39
CA GLY A 236 -18.89 -44.22 -0.14
C GLY A 236 -17.46 -44.21 0.40
N LEU A 237 -17.27 -43.76 1.64
CA LEU A 237 -15.94 -43.73 2.26
C LEU A 237 -15.38 -45.14 2.45
N TYR A 238 -16.21 -46.08 2.92
CA TYR A 238 -15.78 -47.45 3.23
C TYR A 238 -16.50 -48.52 2.41
N HIS A 239 -17.48 -48.14 1.59
CA HIS A 239 -18.36 -49.10 0.91
C HIS A 239 -18.48 -48.83 -0.59
N LEU A 240 -18.76 -49.88 -1.33
CA LEU A 240 -19.14 -49.86 -2.73
C LEU A 240 -20.53 -50.50 -2.86
N ALA A 241 -21.45 -49.85 -3.57
CA ALA A 241 -22.71 -50.44 -3.96
C ALA A 241 -22.81 -50.55 -5.47
N VAL A 242 -23.23 -51.73 -5.92
CA VAL A 242 -23.55 -52.01 -7.32
C VAL A 242 -24.95 -52.57 -7.38
N GLY A 243 -25.71 -52.28 -8.42
CA GLY A 243 -27.06 -52.79 -8.49
C GLY A 243 -27.64 -52.86 -9.88
N MET A 244 -28.68 -53.68 -9.99
CA MET A 244 -29.39 -53.98 -11.21
C MET A 244 -30.87 -54.06 -10.89
N ASN A 245 -31.70 -53.36 -11.67
CA ASN A 245 -33.15 -53.28 -11.47
C ASN A 245 -33.56 -52.83 -10.05
N ASN A 246 -34.14 -53.72 -9.24
CA ASN A 246 -34.62 -53.44 -7.90
C ASN A 246 -33.68 -53.96 -6.80
N ARG A 247 -32.49 -54.47 -7.13
CA ARG A 247 -31.53 -55.03 -6.16
C ARG A 247 -30.20 -54.29 -6.16
N ALA A 248 -29.63 -54.10 -4.98
CA ALA A 248 -28.27 -53.58 -4.80
C ALA A 248 -27.45 -54.48 -3.86
N TRP A 249 -26.17 -54.67 -4.21
CA TRP A 249 -25.18 -55.40 -3.44
C TRP A 249 -24.17 -54.43 -2.87
N PHE A 250 -23.90 -54.55 -1.56
CA PHE A 250 -22.97 -53.71 -0.83
C PHE A 250 -21.69 -54.48 -0.50
N TYR A 251 -20.56 -53.85 -0.73
CA TYR A 251 -19.22 -54.38 -0.51
C TYR A 251 -18.47 -53.45 0.43
N PHE A 252 -17.76 -54.01 1.40
CA PHE A 252 -16.84 -53.29 2.29
C PHE A 252 -15.45 -53.23 1.67
N LEU A 253 -14.82 -52.06 1.73
CA LEU A 253 -13.51 -51.73 1.18
C LEU A 253 -12.48 -51.61 2.33
N GLY A 254 -11.97 -52.75 2.82
CA GLY A 254 -10.93 -52.78 3.85
C GLY A 254 -9.50 -52.84 3.30
N GLU A 255 -8.51 -52.49 4.11
CA GLU A 255 -7.08 -52.43 3.73
C GLU A 255 -6.50 -53.75 3.17
N ASN A 256 -7.03 -54.90 3.59
CA ASN A 256 -6.48 -56.23 3.25
C ASN A 256 -7.42 -57.12 2.42
N ALA A 257 -8.72 -56.83 2.35
CA ALA A 257 -9.68 -57.64 1.59
C ALA A 257 -11.01 -56.90 1.34
N VAL A 258 -11.57 -57.12 0.15
CA VAL A 258 -12.94 -56.71 -0.19
C VAL A 258 -13.91 -57.80 0.26
N ARG A 259 -14.96 -57.43 0.99
CA ARG A 259 -15.99 -58.38 1.46
C ARG A 259 -17.38 -57.93 1.04
N LYS A 260 -18.16 -58.85 0.46
CA LYS A 260 -19.59 -58.65 0.24
C LYS A 260 -20.33 -58.66 1.59
N LEU A 261 -21.02 -57.56 1.92
CA LEU A 261 -21.74 -57.39 3.18
C LEU A 261 -23.16 -57.94 3.10
N LYS A 262 -23.98 -57.35 2.23
CA LYS A 262 -25.41 -57.66 2.11
C LYS A 262 -25.96 -57.37 0.71
N ASP A 263 -27.09 -57.99 0.40
CA ASP A 263 -27.97 -57.65 -0.73
C ASP A 263 -29.27 -57.03 -0.21
N VAL A 264 -29.70 -55.94 -0.85
CA VAL A 264 -30.93 -55.21 -0.50
C VAL A 264 -31.86 -55.19 -1.71
N GLU A 265 -33.11 -55.60 -1.48
CA GLU A 265 -34.18 -55.53 -2.47
C GLU A 265 -35.11 -54.36 -2.16
N TYR A 266 -35.26 -53.46 -3.13
CA TYR A 266 -36.12 -52.28 -3.05
C TYR A 266 -37.50 -52.58 -3.64
N LEU A 267 -38.48 -51.77 -3.24
CA LEU A 267 -39.89 -51.94 -3.62
C LEU A 267 -40.18 -51.67 -5.11
N GLY A 268 -39.23 -51.06 -5.83
CA GLY A 268 -39.34 -50.76 -7.25
C GLY A 268 -37.98 -50.68 -7.92
N THR A 269 -37.96 -50.37 -9.22
CA THR A 269 -36.72 -50.19 -9.97
C THR A 269 -35.95 -48.99 -9.44
N VAL A 270 -34.70 -49.23 -9.02
CA VAL A 270 -33.81 -48.20 -8.49
C VAL A 270 -33.31 -47.34 -9.64
N THR A 271 -33.50 -46.03 -9.52
CA THR A 271 -33.00 -45.05 -10.49
C THR A 271 -31.59 -44.58 -10.15
N SER A 272 -31.29 -44.42 -8.86
CA SER A 272 -29.99 -43.98 -8.37
C SER A 272 -29.77 -44.38 -6.92
N VAL A 273 -28.51 -44.59 -6.55
CA VAL A 273 -28.07 -44.85 -5.16
C VAL A 273 -26.93 -43.89 -4.84
N CYS A 274 -26.95 -43.31 -3.65
CA CYS A 274 -25.88 -42.52 -3.07
C CYS A 274 -25.43 -43.17 -1.76
N LEU A 275 -24.14 -43.15 -1.49
CA LEU A 275 -23.53 -43.72 -0.29
C LEU A 275 -22.67 -42.65 0.37
N HIS A 276 -22.51 -42.74 1.68
CA HIS A 276 -21.47 -42.02 2.38
C HIS A 276 -20.72 -42.94 3.37
N SER A 277 -20.54 -42.56 4.64
CA SER A 277 -19.86 -43.37 5.65
C SER A 277 -20.66 -44.63 6.00
N ASP A 278 -21.84 -44.44 6.59
CA ASP A 278 -22.61 -45.54 7.18
C ASP A 278 -24.00 -45.68 6.56
N TYR A 279 -24.45 -44.69 5.79
CA TYR A 279 -25.79 -44.63 5.23
C TYR A 279 -25.79 -44.77 3.70
N ALA A 280 -26.85 -45.38 3.20
CA ALA A 280 -27.19 -45.47 1.79
C ALA A 280 -28.56 -44.85 1.55
N ALA A 281 -28.67 -44.07 0.48
CA ALA A 281 -29.93 -43.48 0.02
C ALA A 281 -30.24 -43.98 -1.39
N ALA A 282 -31.34 -44.70 -1.56
CA ALA A 282 -31.79 -45.24 -2.84
C ALA A 282 -33.09 -44.60 -3.30
N LEU A 283 -33.11 -44.08 -4.53
CA LEU A 283 -34.29 -43.52 -5.17
C LEU A 283 -34.95 -44.58 -6.05
N PHE A 284 -36.24 -44.82 -5.84
CA PHE A 284 -37.08 -45.71 -6.66
C PHE A 284 -38.50 -45.18 -6.71
N GLU A 285 -39.13 -45.23 -7.88
CA GLU A 285 -40.54 -44.83 -8.11
C GLU A 285 -40.98 -43.49 -7.49
N GLY A 286 -40.05 -42.53 -7.33
CA GLY A 286 -40.36 -41.23 -6.74
C GLY A 286 -40.28 -41.15 -5.22
N LYS A 287 -39.75 -42.18 -4.56
CA LYS A 287 -39.49 -42.24 -3.12
C LYS A 287 -38.01 -42.53 -2.87
N VAL A 288 -37.48 -42.00 -1.77
CA VAL A 288 -36.09 -42.25 -1.34
C VAL A 288 -36.11 -43.07 -0.06
N GLN A 289 -35.38 -44.19 -0.03
CA GLN A 289 -35.15 -44.95 1.18
C GLN A 289 -33.74 -44.69 1.69
N LEU A 290 -33.63 -44.14 2.90
CA LEU A 290 -32.39 -44.01 3.66
C LEU A 290 -32.27 -45.22 4.58
N HIS A 291 -31.11 -45.87 4.63
CA HIS A 291 -30.86 -46.98 5.55
C HIS A 291 -29.38 -47.12 5.90
N LEU A 292 -29.08 -47.75 7.04
CA LEU A 292 -27.71 -48.11 7.43
C LEU A 292 -27.14 -49.20 6.52
N ILE A 293 -25.84 -49.14 6.21
CA ILE A 293 -25.10 -50.14 5.43
C ILE A 293 -24.67 -51.28 6.33
N GLU A 294 -24.05 -50.96 7.46
CA GLU A 294 -23.64 -51.91 8.50
C GLU A 294 -24.56 -51.78 9.72
N SER A 295 -25.16 -52.87 10.14
CA SER A 295 -25.94 -52.94 11.38
C SER A 295 -25.07 -53.52 12.48
N GLU A 296 -24.23 -52.71 13.10
CA GLU A 296 -23.60 -53.07 14.37
C GLU A 296 -24.39 -52.39 15.50
N ILE A 297 -24.83 -53.18 16.49
CA ILE A 297 -25.40 -52.83 17.81
C ILE A 297 -26.87 -53.30 17.98
N LEU A 298 -27.04 -54.23 18.93
CA LEU A 298 -28.28 -54.88 19.39
C LEU A 298 -29.24 -53.97 20.18
N ASP A 299 -29.05 -52.65 20.21
CA ASP A 299 -29.78 -51.70 21.08
C ASP A 299 -30.07 -50.31 20.42
N ALA A 300 -29.88 -50.14 19.10
CA ALA A 300 -30.23 -48.89 18.43
C ALA A 300 -31.75 -48.80 18.16
N GLN A 301 -32.35 -47.62 18.38
CA GLN A 301 -33.76 -47.34 18.09
C GLN A 301 -34.11 -47.78 16.65
N GLU A 302 -35.05 -48.73 16.48
CA GLU A 302 -35.49 -49.26 15.18
C GLU A 302 -35.80 -48.17 14.13
N GLU A 303 -36.18 -46.96 14.57
CA GLU A 303 -36.45 -45.79 13.72
C GLU A 303 -35.24 -45.22 12.96
N ARG A 304 -34.00 -45.50 13.39
CA ARG A 304 -32.77 -45.06 12.71
C ARG A 304 -32.21 -46.07 11.70
N GLU A 305 -32.72 -47.30 11.68
CA GLU A 305 -32.22 -48.31 10.75
C GLU A 305 -32.63 -48.03 9.30
N THR A 306 -33.88 -47.60 9.09
CA THR A 306 -34.38 -47.22 7.77
C THR A 306 -35.50 -46.21 7.85
N ARG A 307 -35.55 -45.28 6.88
CA ARG A 307 -36.62 -44.30 6.73
C ARG A 307 -36.94 -44.06 5.26
N LEU A 308 -38.23 -43.97 4.96
CA LEU A 308 -38.75 -43.68 3.64
C LEU A 308 -39.13 -42.21 3.53
N PHE A 309 -38.81 -41.59 2.39
CA PHE A 309 -39.13 -40.22 2.06
C PHE A 309 -39.94 -40.17 0.74
N PRO A 310 -40.95 -39.28 0.63
CA PRO A 310 -41.47 -38.39 1.67
C PRO A 310 -42.17 -39.18 2.80
N ALA A 311 -42.10 -38.67 4.04
CA ALA A 311 -42.66 -39.34 5.23
C ALA A 311 -44.19 -39.27 5.32
N VAL A 312 -44.79 -38.36 4.56
CA VAL A 312 -46.24 -38.17 4.41
C VAL A 312 -46.58 -38.51 2.96
N ASP A 313 -47.73 -39.13 2.69
CA ASP A 313 -48.30 -39.32 1.34
C ASP A 313 -48.74 -37.97 0.70
N ASP A 314 -47.90 -36.95 0.84
CA ASP A 314 -48.01 -35.73 0.08
C ASP A 314 -47.82 -36.07 -1.39
N LYS A 315 -48.61 -35.42 -2.25
CA LYS A 315 -48.61 -35.60 -3.71
C LYS A 315 -47.34 -35.04 -4.37
N CYS A 316 -46.17 -35.26 -3.78
CA CYS A 316 -44.88 -34.84 -4.30
C CYS A 316 -44.04 -36.08 -4.64
N ARG A 317 -43.52 -36.10 -5.87
CA ARG A 317 -42.63 -37.14 -6.35
C ARG A 317 -41.20 -36.66 -6.23
N ILE A 318 -40.35 -37.42 -5.54
CA ILE A 318 -38.92 -37.10 -5.49
C ILE A 318 -38.30 -37.44 -6.85
N LEU A 319 -37.67 -36.46 -7.48
CA LEU A 319 -37.04 -36.62 -8.80
C LEU A 319 -35.54 -36.86 -8.70
N CYS A 320 -34.90 -36.31 -7.68
CA CYS A 320 -33.46 -36.40 -7.47
C CYS A 320 -33.11 -36.33 -5.99
N HIS A 321 -31.98 -36.94 -5.63
CA HIS A 321 -31.44 -36.91 -4.28
C HIS A 321 -29.91 -36.89 -4.29
N ALA A 322 -29.32 -36.47 -3.18
CA ALA A 322 -27.91 -36.54 -2.91
C ALA A 322 -27.69 -36.78 -1.41
N LEU A 323 -26.56 -37.39 -1.08
CA LEU A 323 -26.17 -37.73 0.30
C LEU A 323 -24.78 -37.15 0.57
N THR A 324 -24.65 -36.34 1.62
CA THR A 324 -23.36 -35.86 2.15
C THR A 324 -23.07 -36.53 3.51
N SER A 325 -22.01 -36.13 4.20
CA SER A 325 -21.70 -36.62 5.55
C SER A 325 -22.86 -36.40 6.53
N ASP A 326 -23.47 -35.23 6.44
CA ASP A 326 -24.39 -34.74 7.45
C ASP A 326 -25.84 -34.72 6.95
N PHE A 327 -26.06 -34.61 5.63
CA PHE A 327 -27.37 -34.31 5.08
C PHE A 327 -27.81 -35.29 3.99
N LEU A 328 -29.08 -35.71 4.06
CA LEU A 328 -29.83 -36.19 2.91
C LEU A 328 -30.58 -35.01 2.28
N ILE A 329 -30.32 -34.76 1.00
CA ILE A 329 -30.91 -33.65 0.25
C ILE A 329 -31.71 -34.23 -0.91
N TYR A 330 -32.96 -33.77 -1.09
CA TYR A 330 -33.78 -34.22 -2.22
C TYR A 330 -34.64 -33.11 -2.82
N GLY A 331 -34.90 -33.24 -4.12
CA GLY A 331 -35.71 -32.33 -4.93
C GLY A 331 -36.96 -33.02 -5.46
N THR A 332 -38.07 -32.27 -5.55
CA THR A 332 -39.38 -32.80 -5.98
C THR A 332 -39.88 -32.17 -7.27
N ASP A 333 -40.86 -32.82 -7.91
CA ASP A 333 -41.64 -32.33 -9.05
C ASP A 333 -42.39 -31.01 -8.76
N THR A 334 -42.77 -30.77 -7.51
CA THR A 334 -43.41 -29.52 -7.07
C THR A 334 -42.43 -28.36 -6.84
N GLY A 335 -41.13 -28.58 -7.03
CA GLY A 335 -40.08 -27.57 -6.87
C GLY A 335 -39.50 -27.45 -5.45
N VAL A 336 -39.88 -28.36 -4.56
CA VAL A 336 -39.40 -28.34 -3.16
C VAL A 336 -38.02 -29.01 -3.05
N ILE A 337 -37.09 -28.35 -2.35
CA ILE A 337 -35.77 -28.85 -1.95
C ILE A 337 -35.76 -29.00 -0.42
N GLN A 338 -35.46 -30.21 0.06
CA GLN A 338 -35.49 -30.55 1.48
C GLN A 338 -34.12 -31.00 1.97
N TYR A 339 -33.74 -30.52 3.16
CA TYR A 339 -32.55 -30.93 3.88
C TYR A 339 -32.94 -31.72 5.12
N PHE A 340 -32.49 -32.95 5.20
CA PHE A 340 -32.67 -33.83 6.33
C PHE A 340 -31.30 -34.10 6.98
N TYR A 341 -31.14 -33.66 8.23
CA TYR A 341 -29.90 -33.83 8.99
C TYR A 341 -29.87 -35.21 9.65
N ILE A 342 -28.82 -35.97 9.33
CA ILE A 342 -28.70 -37.39 9.65
C ILE A 342 -28.37 -37.60 11.13
N GLU A 343 -27.49 -36.78 11.72
CA GLU A 343 -27.08 -36.96 13.13
C GLU A 343 -28.25 -36.77 14.12
N ASP A 344 -29.09 -35.75 13.92
CA ASP A 344 -30.27 -35.46 14.75
C ASP A 344 -31.57 -36.10 14.23
N TRP A 345 -31.56 -36.70 13.03
CA TRP A 345 -32.71 -37.35 12.40
C TRP A 345 -33.92 -36.41 12.14
N GLN A 346 -33.67 -35.16 11.78
CA GLN A 346 -34.69 -34.11 11.62
C GLN A 346 -34.55 -33.29 10.33
N PHE A 347 -35.65 -32.68 9.88
CA PHE A 347 -35.62 -31.71 8.79
C PHE A 347 -35.06 -30.38 9.28
N VAL A 348 -34.03 -29.85 8.62
CA VAL A 348 -33.37 -28.60 9.01
C VAL A 348 -33.69 -27.44 8.07
N ASN A 349 -34.00 -27.72 6.80
CA ASN A 349 -34.35 -26.67 5.85
C ASN A 349 -35.31 -27.15 4.75
N ASN A 350 -36.18 -26.25 4.29
CA ASN A 350 -37.17 -26.47 3.24
C ASN A 350 -37.27 -25.22 2.37
N TYR A 351 -36.84 -25.34 1.11
CA TYR A 351 -36.95 -24.30 0.10
C TYR A 351 -37.93 -24.68 -1.00
N ARG A 352 -38.68 -23.71 -1.53
CA ARG A 352 -39.66 -23.93 -2.62
C ARG A 352 -39.35 -23.08 -3.84
N HIS A 353 -38.91 -23.74 -4.91
CA HIS A 353 -38.73 -23.16 -6.24
C HIS A 353 -40.07 -23.14 -7.02
N PRO A 354 -40.32 -22.15 -7.90
CA PRO A 354 -41.54 -22.09 -8.72
C PRO A 354 -41.70 -23.23 -9.73
N VAL A 355 -40.62 -23.91 -10.11
CA VAL A 355 -40.56 -24.99 -11.09
C VAL A 355 -40.04 -26.28 -10.44
N GLY A 356 -40.40 -27.45 -10.95
CA GLY A 356 -39.88 -28.74 -10.48
C GLY A 356 -38.35 -28.80 -10.52
N VAL A 357 -37.76 -29.51 -9.55
CA VAL A 357 -36.29 -29.68 -9.46
C VAL A 357 -35.90 -31.03 -10.05
N LYS A 358 -35.17 -31.00 -11.16
CA LYS A 358 -34.80 -32.18 -11.94
C LYS A 358 -33.56 -32.88 -11.40
N LYS A 359 -32.54 -32.11 -10.99
CA LYS A 359 -31.26 -32.63 -10.45
C LYS A 359 -30.72 -31.71 -9.36
N VAL A 360 -30.01 -32.31 -8.39
CA VAL A 360 -29.33 -31.62 -7.30
C VAL A 360 -27.88 -32.11 -7.16
N PHE A 361 -26.97 -31.19 -6.87
CA PHE A 361 -25.54 -31.41 -6.71
C PHE A 361 -25.02 -30.59 -5.53
N PRO A 362 -24.95 -31.16 -4.30
CA PRO A 362 -24.42 -30.46 -3.14
C PRO A 362 -22.90 -30.34 -3.21
N ASP A 363 -22.35 -29.32 -2.56
CA ASP A 363 -20.91 -29.28 -2.26
C ASP A 363 -20.56 -30.34 -1.21
N PRO A 364 -19.29 -30.74 -1.04
CA PRO A 364 -18.91 -31.84 -0.15
C PRO A 364 -19.43 -31.68 1.30
N ASN A 365 -19.51 -30.44 1.79
CA ASN A 365 -20.02 -30.12 3.12
C ASN A 365 -21.56 -30.00 3.19
N GLY A 366 -22.28 -30.05 2.05
CA GLY A 366 -23.72 -29.82 1.97
C GLY A 366 -24.19 -28.39 2.26
N THR A 367 -23.26 -27.44 2.44
CA THR A 367 -23.57 -26.04 2.76
C THR A 367 -24.02 -25.21 1.57
N ARG A 368 -23.81 -25.71 0.35
CA ARG A 368 -24.27 -25.13 -0.92
C ARG A 368 -24.79 -26.22 -1.83
N LEU A 369 -25.71 -25.86 -2.71
CA LEU A 369 -26.35 -26.79 -3.63
C LEU A 369 -26.47 -26.14 -5.00
N VAL A 370 -25.98 -26.81 -6.04
CA VAL A 370 -26.41 -26.48 -7.41
C VAL A 370 -27.59 -27.36 -7.75
N PHE A 371 -28.67 -26.78 -8.26
CA PHE A 371 -29.81 -27.53 -8.78
C PHE A 371 -30.18 -27.08 -10.18
N ILE A 372 -30.72 -28.02 -10.95
CA ILE A 372 -31.22 -27.79 -12.31
C ILE A 372 -32.74 -27.99 -12.27
N ASP A 373 -33.49 -27.00 -12.75
CA ASP A 373 -34.94 -27.06 -12.79
C ASP A 373 -35.47 -27.84 -14.01
N GLU A 374 -36.79 -27.99 -14.14
CA GLU A 374 -37.41 -28.64 -15.31
C GLU A 374 -37.25 -27.85 -16.63
N LYS A 375 -36.97 -26.55 -16.58
CA LYS A 375 -36.67 -25.73 -17.75
C LYS A 375 -35.22 -25.87 -18.21
N SER A 376 -34.42 -26.63 -17.47
CA SER A 376 -32.96 -26.79 -17.65
C SER A 376 -32.16 -25.53 -17.31
N ASP A 377 -32.70 -24.65 -16.45
CA ASP A 377 -31.99 -23.51 -15.88
C ASP A 377 -31.24 -23.95 -14.62
N GLY A 378 -30.05 -23.38 -14.40
CA GLY A 378 -29.15 -23.74 -13.30
C GLY A 378 -29.12 -22.68 -12.20
N PHE A 379 -29.16 -23.11 -10.95
CA PHE A 379 -29.17 -22.22 -9.78
C PHE A 379 -28.22 -22.71 -8.68
N VAL A 380 -27.57 -21.79 -7.98
CA VAL A 380 -26.85 -22.04 -6.73
C VAL A 380 -27.72 -21.61 -5.55
N TYR A 381 -28.04 -22.55 -4.68
CA TYR A 381 -28.79 -22.35 -3.45
C TYR A 381 -27.87 -22.40 -2.23
N CYS A 382 -28.01 -21.42 -1.35
CA CYS A 382 -27.32 -21.34 -0.07
C CYS A 382 -28.33 -21.57 1.07
N PRO A 383 -28.44 -22.79 1.63
CA PRO A 383 -29.40 -23.11 2.68
C PRO A 383 -29.23 -22.31 3.97
N VAL A 384 -28.04 -21.78 4.26
CA VAL A 384 -27.75 -21.05 5.52
C VAL A 384 -28.49 -19.72 5.60
N ASN A 385 -28.65 -19.03 4.48
CA ASN A 385 -29.30 -17.72 4.40
C ASN A 385 -30.57 -17.72 3.53
N ASP A 386 -30.99 -18.90 3.03
CA ASP A 386 -32.15 -19.11 2.17
C ASP A 386 -32.13 -18.24 0.88
N THR A 387 -30.93 -18.06 0.31
CA THR A 387 -30.74 -17.25 -0.93
C THR A 387 -30.41 -18.12 -2.15
N ILE A 388 -30.83 -17.64 -3.32
CA ILE A 388 -30.57 -18.29 -4.61
C ILE A 388 -29.89 -17.32 -5.57
N TYR A 389 -28.96 -17.87 -6.33
CA TYR A 389 -28.23 -17.19 -7.38
C TYR A 389 -28.38 -17.96 -8.69
N GLU A 390 -28.86 -17.29 -9.73
CA GLU A 390 -28.92 -17.84 -11.08
C GLU A 390 -27.51 -18.00 -11.66
N ILE A 391 -27.27 -19.11 -12.35
CA ILE A 391 -25.98 -19.38 -13.00
C ILE A 391 -26.00 -18.70 -14.38
N PRO A 392 -25.09 -17.73 -14.64
CA PRO A 392 -25.07 -17.04 -15.93
C PRO A 392 -24.65 -17.99 -17.05
N ASP A 393 -25.17 -17.77 -18.26
CA ASP A 393 -24.81 -18.51 -19.48
C ASP A 393 -24.94 -20.05 -19.37
N PHE A 394 -25.91 -20.52 -18.59
CA PHE A 394 -26.16 -21.95 -18.38
C PHE A 394 -26.82 -22.60 -19.61
N SER A 395 -26.13 -23.57 -20.24
CA SER A 395 -26.65 -24.27 -21.42
C SER A 395 -27.70 -25.32 -21.04
N PRO A 396 -28.83 -25.43 -21.78
CA PRO A 396 -29.86 -26.43 -21.51
C PRO A 396 -29.41 -27.88 -21.79
N THR A 397 -28.25 -28.06 -22.43
CA THR A 397 -27.65 -29.37 -22.72
C THR A 397 -26.84 -29.95 -21.56
N ILE A 398 -26.59 -29.17 -20.50
CA ILE A 398 -25.78 -29.59 -19.35
C ILE A 398 -26.34 -30.87 -18.71
N LYS A 399 -25.48 -31.86 -18.57
CA LYS A 399 -25.83 -33.18 -18.03
C LYS A 399 -25.64 -33.29 -16.53
N GLY A 400 -24.63 -32.62 -15.98
CA GLY A 400 -24.33 -32.67 -14.56
C GLY A 400 -23.37 -31.59 -14.10
N VAL A 401 -23.18 -31.54 -12.79
CA VAL A 401 -22.32 -30.56 -12.10
C VAL A 401 -21.40 -31.30 -11.13
N LEU A 402 -20.15 -30.85 -11.03
CA LEU A 402 -19.19 -31.35 -10.04
C LEU A 402 -18.60 -30.16 -9.28
N TRP A 403 -18.57 -30.27 -7.95
CA TRP A 403 -17.87 -29.31 -7.10
C TRP A 403 -16.39 -29.64 -7.00
N GLU A 404 -15.57 -28.61 -6.80
CA GLU A 404 -14.15 -28.76 -6.52
C GLU A 404 -13.94 -29.34 -5.10
N ASN A 405 -13.16 -30.42 -5.01
CA ASN A 405 -12.84 -31.09 -3.75
C ASN A 405 -11.56 -30.54 -3.09
N TRP A 406 -10.79 -29.70 -3.79
CA TRP A 406 -9.60 -29.06 -3.21
C TRP A 406 -9.98 -28.09 -2.09
N PRO A 407 -9.43 -28.24 -0.87
CA PRO A 407 -9.86 -27.46 0.30
C PRO A 407 -9.70 -25.93 0.19
N MET A 408 -8.80 -25.44 -0.69
CA MET A 408 -8.55 -24.01 -0.86
C MET A 408 -9.56 -23.33 -1.81
N ASP A 409 -10.21 -24.08 -2.70
CA ASP A 409 -11.06 -23.55 -3.78
C ASP A 409 -12.55 -23.71 -3.46
N LYS A 410 -12.94 -23.27 -2.27
CA LYS A 410 -14.33 -23.36 -1.81
C LYS A 410 -15.23 -22.49 -2.68
N GLY A 411 -16.21 -23.10 -3.34
CA GLY A 411 -17.18 -22.40 -4.18
C GLY A 411 -16.90 -22.49 -5.68
N VAL A 412 -15.85 -23.18 -6.10
CA VAL A 412 -15.60 -23.51 -7.51
C VAL A 412 -16.39 -24.78 -7.87
N PHE A 413 -17.07 -24.76 -9.01
CA PHE A 413 -17.73 -25.93 -9.56
C PHE A 413 -17.70 -25.89 -11.08
N ILE A 414 -17.92 -27.05 -11.70
CA ILE A 414 -18.02 -27.18 -13.14
C ILE A 414 -19.39 -27.70 -13.53
N ALA A 415 -19.92 -27.20 -14.64
CA ALA A 415 -21.09 -27.77 -15.29
C ALA A 415 -20.66 -28.35 -16.64
N TYR A 416 -21.01 -29.60 -16.92
CA TYR A 416 -20.51 -30.32 -18.08
C TYR A 416 -21.62 -30.81 -19.00
N ASP A 417 -21.27 -30.85 -20.28
CA ASP A 417 -22.02 -31.42 -21.38
C ASP A 417 -21.19 -32.55 -22.05
N ASP A 418 -21.60 -33.06 -23.20
CA ASP A 418 -20.92 -34.15 -23.92
C ASP A 418 -19.56 -33.78 -24.51
N ASP A 419 -19.30 -32.51 -24.81
CA ASP A 419 -18.08 -32.03 -25.47
C ASP A 419 -17.38 -30.86 -24.75
N LYS A 420 -18.02 -30.28 -23.72
CA LYS A 420 -17.55 -29.08 -23.02
C LYS A 420 -17.82 -29.11 -21.54
N VAL A 421 -16.94 -28.43 -20.81
CA VAL A 421 -17.04 -28.19 -19.37
C VAL A 421 -16.92 -26.69 -19.13
N TYR A 422 -17.85 -26.13 -18.38
CA TYR A 422 -17.88 -24.73 -17.99
C TYR A 422 -17.50 -24.61 -16.52
N THR A 423 -16.46 -23.84 -16.22
CA THR A 423 -16.01 -23.57 -14.85
C THR A 423 -16.71 -22.34 -14.32
N TYR A 424 -17.39 -22.49 -13.19
CA TYR A 424 -18.07 -21.43 -12.46
C TYR A 424 -17.42 -21.22 -11.09
N VAL A 425 -17.48 -19.98 -10.62
CA VAL A 425 -17.00 -19.62 -9.29
C VAL A 425 -18.11 -18.87 -8.56
N PHE A 426 -18.48 -19.37 -7.39
CA PHE A 426 -19.36 -18.68 -6.47
C PHE A 426 -18.56 -17.77 -5.55
N HIS A 427 -18.58 -16.47 -5.86
CA HIS A 427 -17.99 -15.45 -5.01
C HIS A 427 -18.96 -15.11 -3.89
N LYS A 428 -18.75 -15.71 -2.72
CA LYS A 428 -19.59 -15.48 -1.54
C LYS A 428 -19.49 -14.04 -1.03
N ASP A 429 -18.28 -13.59 -0.74
CA ASP A 429 -18.03 -12.28 -0.12
C ASP A 429 -17.38 -11.35 -1.15
N THR A 430 -18.13 -10.36 -1.63
CA THR A 430 -17.62 -9.28 -2.48
C THR A 430 -18.26 -7.96 -2.11
N ILE A 431 -17.63 -6.84 -2.52
CA ILE A 431 -18.19 -5.49 -2.32
C ILE A 431 -19.61 -5.36 -2.92
N GLN A 432 -19.93 -6.11 -3.99
CA GLN A 432 -21.24 -6.08 -4.66
C GLN A 432 -22.24 -7.12 -4.12
N GLY A 433 -21.86 -7.89 -3.11
CA GLY A 433 -22.61 -9.04 -2.62
C GLY A 433 -22.23 -10.35 -3.32
N SER A 434 -22.92 -11.44 -2.96
CA SER A 434 -22.62 -12.77 -3.48
C SER A 434 -23.06 -12.90 -4.94
N LYS A 435 -22.23 -13.52 -5.79
CA LYS A 435 -22.56 -13.77 -7.20
C LYS A 435 -21.88 -15.02 -7.76
N VAL A 436 -22.48 -15.60 -8.79
CA VAL A 436 -21.87 -16.67 -9.60
C VAL A 436 -21.27 -16.05 -10.84
N ILE A 437 -20.02 -16.40 -11.16
CA ILE A 437 -19.35 -15.95 -12.39
C ILE A 437 -18.91 -17.16 -13.22
N LEU A 438 -18.97 -17.01 -14.54
CA LEU A 438 -18.36 -17.96 -15.49
C LEU A 438 -16.87 -17.61 -15.63
N ALA A 439 -15.99 -18.52 -15.21
CA ALA A 439 -14.54 -18.33 -15.30
C ALA A 439 -13.97 -18.76 -16.66
N GLY A 440 -14.56 -19.77 -17.31
CA GLY A 440 -14.11 -20.22 -18.63
C GLY A 440 -14.69 -21.56 -19.05
N GLY A 441 -14.38 -21.99 -20.28
CA GLY A 441 -14.86 -23.23 -20.86
C GLY A 441 -13.70 -24.09 -21.38
N THR A 442 -13.70 -25.38 -21.02
CA THR A 442 -12.71 -26.37 -21.45
C THR A 442 -13.39 -27.40 -22.36
N LYS A 443 -12.77 -27.72 -23.50
CA LYS A 443 -13.26 -28.79 -24.38
C LYS A 443 -12.88 -30.14 -23.80
N VAL A 444 -13.83 -31.04 -23.71
CA VAL A 444 -13.61 -32.42 -23.29
C VAL A 444 -13.82 -33.33 -24.49
N PRO A 445 -12.97 -34.36 -24.71
CA PRO A 445 -13.19 -35.28 -25.81
C PRO A 445 -14.55 -35.95 -25.67
N PHE A 446 -15.23 -36.10 -26.81
CA PHE A 446 -16.58 -36.65 -26.86
C PHE A 446 -16.67 -37.97 -26.10
N SER A 447 -17.74 -38.12 -25.31
CA SER A 447 -18.06 -39.34 -24.54
C SER A 447 -17.14 -39.69 -23.36
N HIS A 448 -16.32 -38.76 -22.90
CA HIS A 448 -15.70 -38.85 -21.58
C HIS A 448 -16.67 -38.34 -20.51
N LYS A 449 -16.93 -39.14 -19.48
CA LYS A 449 -17.80 -38.74 -18.35
C LYS A 449 -16.95 -38.21 -17.20
N PRO A 450 -17.11 -36.95 -16.79
CA PRO A 450 -16.46 -36.42 -15.59
C PRO A 450 -16.90 -37.16 -14.32
N LEU A 451 -15.94 -37.55 -13.48
CA LEU A 451 -16.19 -38.22 -12.19
C LEU A 451 -15.73 -37.38 -11.00
N LEU A 452 -14.51 -36.84 -11.05
CA LEU A 452 -13.89 -36.11 -9.95
C LEU A 452 -13.21 -34.85 -10.47
N LEU A 453 -13.41 -33.73 -9.78
CA LEU A 453 -12.64 -32.51 -9.93
C LEU A 453 -11.78 -32.31 -8.69
N TYR A 454 -10.46 -32.22 -8.87
CA TYR A 454 -9.51 -31.96 -7.79
C TYR A 454 -8.39 -31.03 -8.25
N ASN A 455 -8.29 -29.85 -7.62
CA ASN A 455 -7.27 -28.83 -7.90
C ASN A 455 -7.18 -28.49 -9.41
N GLY A 456 -8.33 -28.34 -10.07
CA GLY A 456 -8.38 -28.06 -11.52
C GLY A 456 -8.07 -29.24 -12.45
N GLU A 457 -7.75 -30.42 -11.92
CA GLU A 457 -7.62 -31.67 -12.66
C GLU A 457 -8.97 -32.39 -12.70
N LEU A 458 -9.47 -32.64 -13.91
CA LEU A 458 -10.73 -33.32 -14.15
C LEU A 458 -10.50 -34.77 -14.55
N THR A 459 -10.82 -35.68 -13.64
CA THR A 459 -10.72 -37.12 -13.85
C THR A 459 -11.98 -37.64 -14.53
N CYS A 460 -11.85 -38.13 -15.77
CA CYS A 460 -12.95 -38.59 -16.60
C CYS A 460 -12.85 -40.08 -16.91
N GLN A 461 -13.98 -40.80 -16.87
CA GLN A 461 -14.08 -42.17 -17.36
C GLN A 461 -14.20 -42.19 -18.88
N THR A 462 -13.39 -43.01 -19.54
CA THR A 462 -13.44 -43.24 -20.98
C THR A 462 -14.33 -44.45 -21.32
N GLN A 463 -14.75 -44.52 -22.59
CA GLN A 463 -15.49 -45.68 -23.10
C GLN A 463 -14.70 -47.00 -23.03
N SER A 464 -13.38 -46.96 -22.84
CA SER A 464 -12.53 -48.14 -22.71
C SER A 464 -12.44 -48.68 -21.28
N GLY A 465 -13.24 -48.14 -20.35
CA GLY A 465 -13.19 -48.53 -18.93
C GLY A 465 -11.94 -48.02 -18.18
N LYS A 466 -11.19 -47.08 -18.77
CA LYS A 466 -10.03 -46.44 -18.13
C LYS A 466 -10.40 -45.03 -17.69
N VAL A 467 -9.55 -44.45 -16.86
CA VAL A 467 -9.66 -43.05 -16.45
C VAL A 467 -8.61 -42.21 -17.17
N ASN A 468 -8.98 -41.00 -17.54
CA ASN A 468 -8.10 -40.02 -18.13
C ASN A 468 -8.24 -38.70 -17.39
N ASN A 469 -7.12 -38.00 -17.17
CA ASN A 469 -7.11 -36.72 -16.48
C ASN A 469 -6.96 -35.58 -17.48
N ILE A 470 -7.79 -34.55 -17.34
CA ILE A 470 -7.81 -33.37 -18.19
C ILE A 470 -7.67 -32.15 -17.30
N TYR A 471 -6.66 -31.32 -17.52
CA TYR A 471 -6.54 -30.05 -16.82
C TYR A 471 -7.51 -29.02 -17.39
N LEU A 472 -8.23 -28.32 -16.53
CA LEU A 472 -9.11 -27.24 -16.94
C LEU A 472 -8.30 -26.07 -17.48
N SER A 473 -8.77 -25.47 -18.58
CA SER A 473 -8.15 -24.29 -19.20
C SER A 473 -8.06 -23.07 -18.28
N THR A 474 -8.92 -23.01 -17.24
CA THR A 474 -8.92 -21.98 -16.21
C THR A 474 -7.81 -22.16 -15.16
N HIS A 475 -7.14 -23.30 -15.15
CA HIS A 475 -6.10 -23.67 -14.19
C HIS A 475 -4.72 -23.82 -14.85
N SER A 476 -4.48 -23.14 -15.98
CA SER A 476 -3.20 -23.21 -16.69
C SER A 476 -2.01 -22.72 -15.85
N PHE A 477 -2.27 -21.96 -14.78
CA PHE A 477 -1.25 -21.53 -13.84
C PHE A 477 -0.61 -22.63 -13.00
N LEU A 478 -1.19 -23.84 -13.00
CA LEU A 478 -0.60 -25.01 -12.35
C LEU A 478 0.53 -25.65 -13.17
N ASP A 479 0.63 -25.33 -14.47
CA ASP A 479 1.73 -25.77 -15.32
C ASP A 479 3.04 -25.03 -14.98
N THR A 480 4.17 -25.54 -15.49
CA THR A 480 5.50 -25.06 -15.09
C THR A 480 5.74 -23.61 -15.54
N VAL A 481 5.67 -22.68 -14.59
CA VAL A 481 5.75 -21.21 -14.76
C VAL A 481 7.09 -20.69 -15.32
N LYS A 482 8.14 -21.54 -15.39
CA LYS A 482 9.53 -21.09 -15.61
C LYS A 482 9.86 -20.64 -17.04
N ASP A 483 9.07 -21.03 -18.04
CA ASP A 483 9.36 -20.76 -19.47
C ASP A 483 8.26 -19.95 -20.18
N VAL A 484 7.38 -19.28 -19.42
CA VAL A 484 6.16 -18.64 -19.93
C VAL A 484 6.39 -17.15 -20.23
N GLY A 485 5.88 -16.66 -21.36
CA GLY A 485 5.99 -15.24 -21.74
C GLY A 485 5.16 -14.29 -20.86
N PRO A 486 5.45 -12.97 -20.83
CA PRO A 486 4.77 -12.02 -19.95
C PRO A 486 3.26 -11.88 -20.23
N ASN A 487 2.81 -12.07 -21.48
CA ASN A 487 1.39 -12.02 -21.83
C ASN A 487 0.60 -13.22 -21.30
N GLU A 488 1.19 -14.42 -21.34
CA GLU A 488 0.58 -15.64 -20.82
C GLU A 488 0.53 -15.61 -19.29
N LEU A 489 1.59 -15.10 -18.65
CA LEU A 489 1.60 -14.82 -17.21
C LEU A 489 0.51 -13.82 -16.80
N GLY A 490 0.25 -12.80 -17.62
CA GLY A 490 -0.88 -11.89 -17.41
C GLY A 490 -2.24 -12.60 -17.46
N GLN A 491 -2.44 -13.53 -18.40
CA GLN A 491 -3.65 -14.34 -18.45
C GLN A 491 -3.78 -15.27 -17.24
N MET A 492 -2.68 -15.95 -16.85
CA MET A 492 -2.63 -16.78 -15.64
C MET A 492 -2.94 -15.97 -14.37
N LEU A 493 -2.45 -14.72 -14.29
CA LEU A 493 -2.79 -13.79 -13.21
C LEU A 493 -4.30 -13.54 -13.19
N THR A 494 -4.93 -13.18 -14.31
CA THR A 494 -6.38 -12.95 -14.33
C THR A 494 -7.19 -14.20 -13.91
N GLN A 495 -6.76 -15.39 -14.30
CA GLN A 495 -7.39 -16.65 -13.91
C GLN A 495 -7.27 -16.91 -12.40
N THR A 496 -6.07 -16.78 -11.83
CA THR A 496 -5.85 -16.96 -10.38
C THR A 496 -6.63 -15.96 -9.54
N LEU A 497 -6.74 -14.70 -10.01
CA LEU A 497 -7.56 -13.68 -9.36
C LEU A 497 -9.06 -14.04 -9.39
N MET A 498 -9.58 -14.53 -10.51
CA MET A 498 -10.98 -14.99 -10.61
C MET A 498 -11.28 -16.19 -9.71
N LEU A 499 -10.35 -17.13 -9.59
CA LEU A 499 -10.46 -18.31 -8.73
C LEU A 499 -10.16 -18.02 -7.25
N LYS A 500 -9.86 -16.76 -6.89
CA LYS A 500 -9.54 -16.34 -5.52
C LYS A 500 -8.25 -16.98 -4.95
N ARG A 501 -7.35 -17.46 -5.83
CA ARG A 501 -6.04 -18.04 -5.47
C ARG A 501 -4.97 -16.96 -5.31
N PHE A 502 -5.12 -16.13 -4.28
CA PHE A 502 -4.25 -14.97 -4.06
C PHE A 502 -2.78 -15.33 -3.78
N SER A 503 -2.51 -16.51 -3.19
CA SER A 503 -1.15 -17.02 -3.00
C SER A 503 -0.42 -17.27 -4.31
N ASP A 504 -1.13 -17.85 -5.29
CA ASP A 504 -0.56 -18.17 -6.60
C ASP A 504 -0.41 -16.87 -7.42
N ALA A 505 -1.42 -15.99 -7.35
CA ALA A 505 -1.37 -14.67 -7.96
C ALA A 505 -0.20 -13.82 -7.44
N TRP A 506 0.14 -13.91 -6.14
CA TRP A 506 1.31 -13.26 -5.55
C TRP A 506 2.61 -13.73 -6.21
N GLU A 507 2.77 -15.04 -6.42
CA GLU A 507 3.94 -15.60 -7.07
C GLU A 507 4.05 -15.12 -8.53
N MET A 508 2.92 -15.07 -9.25
CA MET A 508 2.89 -14.50 -10.61
C MET A 508 3.30 -13.03 -10.64
N CYS A 509 2.77 -12.21 -9.73
CA CYS A 509 3.17 -10.80 -9.60
C CYS A 509 4.65 -10.64 -9.24
N ARG A 510 5.21 -11.55 -8.43
CA ARG A 510 6.64 -11.57 -8.09
C ARG A 510 7.52 -11.89 -9.30
N ILE A 511 7.10 -12.83 -10.15
CA ILE A 511 7.81 -13.21 -11.37
C ILE A 511 7.70 -12.11 -12.43
N LEU A 512 6.50 -11.54 -12.63
CA LEU A 512 6.26 -10.43 -13.55
C LEU A 512 7.01 -9.15 -13.13
N ASN A 513 7.13 -8.93 -11.82
CA ASN A 513 7.76 -7.75 -11.21
C ASN A 513 7.25 -6.42 -11.79
N ASP A 514 5.95 -6.35 -12.09
CA ASP A 514 5.29 -5.18 -12.65
C ASP A 514 4.31 -4.54 -11.66
N HIS A 515 4.32 -3.22 -11.60
CA HIS A 515 3.48 -2.45 -10.69
C HIS A 515 1.98 -2.51 -11.09
N ALA A 516 1.65 -2.68 -12.37
CA ALA A 516 0.25 -2.81 -12.78
C ALA A 516 -0.34 -4.14 -12.31
N ALA A 517 0.42 -5.24 -12.44
CA ALA A 517 0.04 -6.57 -11.91
C ALA A 517 -0.19 -6.55 -10.39
N TRP A 518 0.72 -5.93 -9.62
CA TRP A 518 0.54 -5.78 -8.17
C TRP A 518 -0.72 -4.97 -7.82
N ASN A 519 -1.00 -3.89 -8.55
CA ASN A 519 -2.21 -3.09 -8.35
C ASN A 519 -3.48 -3.87 -8.71
N GLU A 520 -3.43 -4.74 -9.70
CA GLU A 520 -4.56 -5.60 -10.08
C GLU A 520 -4.87 -6.62 -9.00
N LEU A 521 -3.84 -7.30 -8.47
CA LEU A 521 -3.96 -8.17 -7.31
C LEU A 521 -4.53 -7.42 -6.10
N ALA A 522 -4.05 -6.20 -5.83
CA ALA A 522 -4.55 -5.38 -4.72
C ALA A 522 -6.04 -5.05 -4.88
N ARG A 523 -6.47 -4.63 -6.08
CA ARG A 523 -7.89 -4.35 -6.38
C ARG A 523 -8.77 -5.59 -6.27
N ALA A 524 -8.27 -6.74 -6.71
CA ALA A 524 -9.00 -8.01 -6.57
C ALA A 524 -9.19 -8.39 -5.10
N CYS A 525 -8.15 -8.24 -4.25
CA CYS A 525 -8.28 -8.48 -2.81
C CYS A 525 -9.31 -7.55 -2.16
N LEU A 526 -9.34 -6.26 -2.53
CA LEU A 526 -10.36 -5.32 -2.05
C LEU A 526 -11.77 -5.74 -2.50
N HIS A 527 -11.94 -6.08 -3.78
CA HIS A 527 -13.21 -6.53 -4.34
C HIS A 527 -13.74 -7.77 -3.61
N HIS A 528 -12.86 -8.68 -3.23
CA HIS A 528 -13.16 -9.91 -2.50
C HIS A 528 -13.16 -9.79 -0.98
N MET A 529 -13.04 -8.57 -0.46
CA MET A 529 -13.02 -8.26 0.98
C MET A 529 -11.91 -8.98 1.76
N GLU A 530 -10.82 -9.35 1.09
CA GLU A 530 -9.63 -9.95 1.71
C GLU A 530 -8.69 -8.87 2.24
N VAL A 531 -9.11 -8.20 3.32
CA VAL A 531 -8.41 -7.04 3.90
C VAL A 531 -6.98 -7.37 4.31
N GLU A 532 -6.75 -8.52 4.96
CA GLU A 532 -5.42 -8.91 5.42
C GLU A 532 -4.43 -9.11 4.26
N PHE A 533 -4.89 -9.75 3.18
CA PHE A 533 -4.07 -9.96 2.00
C PHE A 533 -3.84 -8.65 1.25
N ALA A 534 -4.86 -7.80 1.14
CA ALA A 534 -4.74 -6.45 0.56
C ALA A 534 -3.69 -5.61 1.30
N ILE A 535 -3.66 -5.63 2.64
CA ILE A 535 -2.64 -4.95 3.45
C ILE A 535 -1.24 -5.45 3.07
N ARG A 536 -1.04 -6.77 2.96
CA ARG A 536 0.26 -7.35 2.56
C ARG A 536 0.68 -6.89 1.16
N VAL A 537 -0.24 -6.82 0.21
CA VAL A 537 0.02 -6.37 -1.16
C VAL A 537 0.34 -4.86 -1.21
N TYR A 538 -0.43 -4.01 -0.52
CA TYR A 538 -0.14 -2.57 -0.51
C TYR A 538 1.16 -2.23 0.23
N ARG A 539 1.57 -3.05 1.20
CA ARG A 539 2.90 -2.95 1.83
C ARG A 539 4.03 -3.26 0.84
N THR A 540 3.88 -4.25 -0.05
CA THR A 540 4.89 -4.53 -1.08
C THR A 540 4.91 -3.49 -2.19
N ILE A 541 3.76 -2.92 -2.54
CA ILE A 541 3.66 -1.78 -3.47
C ILE A 541 4.30 -0.51 -2.88
N GLY A 542 4.36 -0.37 -1.55
CA GLY A 542 4.88 0.80 -0.86
C GLY A 542 3.84 1.91 -0.64
N ASN A 543 2.54 1.61 -0.77
CA ASN A 543 1.47 2.57 -0.52
C ASN A 543 1.07 2.59 0.97
N VAL A 544 1.86 3.30 1.78
CA VAL A 544 1.67 3.39 3.24
C VAL A 544 0.31 4.00 3.61
N GLY A 545 -0.22 4.93 2.82
CA GLY A 545 -1.51 5.59 3.10
C GLY A 545 -2.69 4.61 3.07
N ILE A 546 -2.78 3.77 2.04
CA ILE A 546 -3.82 2.73 1.96
C ILE A 546 -3.62 1.69 3.06
N VAL A 547 -2.38 1.30 3.37
CA VAL A 547 -2.09 0.35 4.46
C VAL A 547 -2.62 0.84 5.81
N MET A 548 -2.33 2.09 6.18
CA MET A 548 -2.82 2.68 7.42
C MET A 548 -4.36 2.73 7.48
N SER A 549 -5.00 3.01 6.33
CA SER A 549 -6.47 3.09 6.23
C SER A 549 -7.11 1.70 6.31
N LEU A 550 -6.53 0.69 5.67
CA LEU A 550 -7.00 -0.71 5.74
C LEU A 550 -6.80 -1.30 7.14
N GLU A 551 -5.71 -0.94 7.83
CA GLU A 551 -5.48 -1.35 9.22
C GLU A 551 -6.55 -0.84 10.18
N GLN A 552 -7.12 0.35 9.94
CA GLN A 552 -8.21 0.91 10.75
C GLN A 552 -9.53 0.14 10.59
N ILE A 553 -9.80 -0.43 9.41
CA ILE A 553 -11.06 -1.13 9.12
C ILE A 553 -11.00 -2.66 9.30
N LYS A 554 -9.80 -3.21 9.53
CA LYS A 554 -9.57 -4.67 9.67
C LYS A 554 -10.47 -5.34 10.73
N GLY A 555 -10.87 -4.62 11.77
CA GLY A 555 -11.69 -5.13 12.87
C GLY A 555 -13.21 -4.98 12.69
N ILE A 556 -13.69 -4.53 11.54
CA ILE A 556 -15.12 -4.32 11.30
C ILE A 556 -15.79 -5.65 10.96
N GLU A 557 -16.74 -6.08 11.79
CA GLU A 557 -17.50 -7.32 11.60
C GLU A 557 -18.74 -7.13 10.69
N ASP A 558 -19.30 -5.92 10.64
CA ASP A 558 -20.44 -5.61 9.76
C ASP A 558 -20.00 -5.62 8.30
N HIS A 559 -20.49 -6.61 7.55
CA HIS A 559 -20.15 -6.83 6.15
C HIS A 559 -20.48 -5.62 5.27
N ASN A 560 -21.63 -4.97 5.46
CA ASN A 560 -22.05 -3.84 4.64
C ASN A 560 -21.20 -2.60 4.95
N LEU A 561 -20.87 -2.38 6.22
CA LEU A 561 -19.98 -1.28 6.63
C LEU A 561 -18.58 -1.48 6.06
N LEU A 562 -18.03 -2.69 6.18
CA LEU A 562 -16.72 -3.04 5.65
C LEU A 562 -16.69 -2.92 4.12
N ALA A 563 -17.71 -3.46 3.43
CA ALA A 563 -17.84 -3.33 1.98
C ALA A 563 -17.95 -1.86 1.55
N GLY A 564 -18.66 -1.02 2.31
CA GLY A 564 -18.75 0.43 2.06
C GLY A 564 -17.38 1.12 2.14
N HIS A 565 -16.58 0.81 3.16
CA HIS A 565 -15.20 1.31 3.27
C HIS A 565 -14.31 0.78 2.14
N LEU A 566 -14.47 -0.47 1.74
CA LEU A 566 -13.70 -1.06 0.64
C LEU A 566 -14.07 -0.48 -0.73
N ALA A 567 -15.35 -0.17 -0.95
CA ALA A 567 -15.84 0.51 -2.14
C ALA A 567 -15.26 1.92 -2.31
N MET A 568 -14.93 2.61 -1.20
CA MET A 568 -14.22 3.89 -1.26
C MET A 568 -12.84 3.75 -1.89
N PHE A 569 -12.11 2.66 -1.62
CA PHE A 569 -10.78 2.44 -2.22
C PHE A 569 -10.86 2.06 -3.72
N THR A 570 -12.00 1.55 -4.19
CA THR A 570 -12.24 1.27 -5.62
C THR A 570 -12.84 2.46 -6.36
N ASN A 571 -13.05 3.60 -5.68
CA ASN A 571 -13.71 4.81 -6.20
C ASN A 571 -15.19 4.63 -6.60
N ASP A 572 -15.87 3.58 -6.14
CA ASP A 572 -17.30 3.41 -6.36
C ASP A 572 -18.12 4.03 -5.22
N PHE A 573 -18.22 5.35 -5.24
CA PHE A 573 -18.87 6.12 -4.17
C PHE A 573 -20.39 5.95 -4.11
N ASN A 574 -21.03 5.50 -5.20
CA ASN A 574 -22.46 5.24 -5.21
C ASN A 574 -22.75 3.91 -4.51
N LEU A 575 -22.01 2.86 -4.87
CA LEU A 575 -22.08 1.58 -4.17
C LEU A 575 -21.72 1.75 -2.69
N ALA A 576 -20.66 2.51 -2.37
CA ALA A 576 -20.28 2.81 -0.99
C ALA A 576 -21.43 3.47 -0.21
N GLN A 577 -22.14 4.43 -0.82
CA GLN A 577 -23.28 5.09 -0.18
C GLN A 577 -24.40 4.09 0.13
N ASP A 578 -24.78 3.27 -0.84
CA ASP A 578 -25.88 2.31 -0.67
C ASP A 578 -25.53 1.25 0.38
N LEU A 579 -24.27 0.79 0.40
CA LEU A 579 -23.75 -0.13 1.42
C LEU A 579 -23.73 0.50 2.82
N TYR A 580 -23.27 1.75 2.95
CA TYR A 580 -23.32 2.45 4.24
C TYR A 580 -24.75 2.62 4.73
N LEU A 581 -25.69 3.00 3.85
CA LEU A 581 -27.10 3.12 4.20
C LEU A 581 -27.74 1.79 4.63
N ALA A 582 -27.27 0.67 4.10
CA ALA A 582 -27.68 -0.69 4.48
C ALA A 582 -26.90 -1.26 5.68
N SER A 583 -25.92 -0.53 6.22
CA SER A 583 -25.08 -0.95 7.34
C SER A 583 -25.61 -0.48 8.69
N SER A 584 -24.95 -0.93 9.77
CA SER A 584 -25.16 -0.43 11.13
C SER A 584 -24.85 1.06 11.32
N CYS A 585 -24.06 1.69 10.43
CA CYS A 585 -23.66 3.09 10.53
C CYS A 585 -23.98 3.89 9.24
N PRO A 586 -25.25 4.25 9.00
CA PRO A 586 -25.65 5.01 7.80
C PRO A 586 -25.08 6.43 7.75
N VAL A 587 -24.64 6.99 8.89
CA VAL A 587 -24.01 8.31 8.96
C VAL A 587 -22.68 8.35 8.21
N ALA A 588 -21.98 7.23 8.06
CA ALA A 588 -20.75 7.15 7.27
C ALA A 588 -20.97 7.58 5.80
N ALA A 589 -22.17 7.33 5.24
CA ALA A 589 -22.55 7.79 3.91
C ALA A 589 -22.54 9.33 3.80
N LEU A 590 -23.03 10.00 4.86
CA LEU A 590 -23.05 11.46 4.94
C LEU A 590 -21.64 12.02 5.03
N GLU A 591 -20.82 11.46 5.93
CA GLU A 591 -19.42 11.89 6.13
C GLU A 591 -18.63 11.74 4.83
N MET A 592 -18.75 10.59 4.17
CA MET A 592 -18.13 10.36 2.85
C MET A 592 -18.55 11.43 1.83
N ARG A 593 -19.86 11.71 1.69
CA ARG A 593 -20.32 12.71 0.71
C ARG A 593 -19.88 14.13 1.06
N ARG A 594 -19.78 14.47 2.36
CA ARG A 594 -19.23 15.75 2.82
C ARG A 594 -17.75 15.87 2.46
N ASP A 595 -16.97 14.83 2.74
CA ASP A 595 -15.51 14.83 2.50
C ASP A 595 -15.18 14.87 1.00
N LEU A 596 -16.02 14.26 0.16
CA LEU A 596 -15.98 14.38 -1.31
C LEU A 596 -16.49 15.73 -1.84
N GLN A 597 -16.97 16.63 -0.97
CA GLN A 597 -17.56 17.93 -1.32
C GLN A 597 -18.81 17.81 -2.22
N HIS A 598 -19.53 16.69 -2.14
CA HIS A 598 -20.82 16.49 -2.82
C HIS A 598 -21.95 17.10 -1.97
N TRP A 599 -21.95 18.42 -1.84
CA TRP A 599 -22.77 19.16 -0.86
C TRP A 599 -24.28 18.91 -0.98
N ASP A 600 -24.83 18.84 -2.19
CA ASP A 600 -26.26 18.60 -2.38
C ASP A 600 -26.68 17.22 -1.87
N SER A 601 -25.91 16.18 -2.21
CA SER A 601 -26.13 14.82 -1.72
C SER A 601 -25.92 14.73 -0.21
N ALA A 602 -24.88 15.39 0.31
CA ALA A 602 -24.61 15.45 1.75
C ALA A 602 -25.76 16.14 2.51
N LEU A 603 -26.29 17.27 2.01
CA LEU A 603 -27.43 17.95 2.63
C LEU A 603 -28.73 17.13 2.56
N GLN A 604 -28.95 16.38 1.48
CA GLN A 604 -30.09 15.46 1.37
C GLN A 604 -29.99 14.30 2.37
N LEU A 605 -28.79 13.72 2.52
CA LEU A 605 -28.52 12.66 3.51
C LEU A 605 -28.64 13.20 4.94
N ALA A 606 -28.07 14.37 5.23
CA ALA A 606 -28.15 15.02 6.55
C ALA A 606 -29.61 15.27 6.98
N LYS A 607 -30.48 15.72 6.07
CA LYS A 607 -31.92 15.90 6.36
C LYS A 607 -32.62 14.63 6.84
N ARG A 608 -32.17 13.45 6.37
CA ARG A 608 -32.78 12.16 6.74
C ARG A 608 -32.11 11.53 7.95
N LEU A 609 -30.79 11.63 8.05
CA LEU A 609 -29.96 10.86 8.99
C LEU A 609 -29.50 11.68 10.20
N ALA A 610 -29.06 12.92 9.98
CA ALA A 610 -28.37 13.75 10.97
C ALA A 610 -28.68 15.24 10.76
N PRO A 611 -29.91 15.72 11.10
CA PRO A 611 -30.31 17.10 10.87
C PRO A 611 -29.42 18.13 11.57
N GLU A 612 -28.81 17.77 12.68
CA GLU A 612 -27.85 18.58 13.44
C GLU A 612 -26.55 18.87 12.67
N GLN A 613 -26.20 18.07 11.66
CA GLN A 613 -25.03 18.30 10.82
C GLN A 613 -25.28 19.33 9.70
N ILE A 614 -26.56 19.62 9.37
CA ILE A 614 -26.94 20.56 8.29
C ILE A 614 -26.28 21.93 8.44
N PRO A 615 -26.25 22.57 9.63
CA PRO A 615 -25.67 23.90 9.77
C PRO A 615 -24.15 23.91 9.53
N PHE A 616 -23.45 22.85 9.92
CA PHE A 616 -22.01 22.70 9.70
C PHE A 616 -21.67 22.50 8.23
N ILE A 617 -22.38 21.59 7.55
CA ILE A 617 -22.26 21.34 6.11
C ILE A 617 -22.61 22.60 5.31
N SER A 618 -23.66 23.32 5.71
CA SER A 618 -24.08 24.55 5.03
C SER A 618 -23.01 25.65 5.12
N LYS A 619 -22.30 25.78 6.25
CA LYS A 619 -21.17 26.71 6.37
C LYS A 619 -20.03 26.36 5.41
N GLU A 620 -19.63 25.09 5.34
CA GLU A 620 -18.54 24.66 4.46
C GLU A 620 -18.90 24.83 2.99
N TYR A 621 -20.14 24.48 2.63
CA TYR A 621 -20.64 24.72 1.28
C TYR A 621 -20.68 26.22 0.95
N ALA A 622 -21.09 27.07 1.89
CA ALA A 622 -21.08 28.53 1.71
C ALA A 622 -19.67 29.09 1.46
N LEU A 623 -18.65 28.58 2.16
CA LEU A 623 -17.25 28.98 1.94
C LEU A 623 -16.77 28.62 0.52
N GLN A 624 -17.15 27.44 0.00
CA GLN A 624 -16.82 27.06 -1.37
C GLN A 624 -17.55 27.95 -2.39
N LEU A 625 -18.83 28.23 -2.17
CA LEU A 625 -19.61 29.12 -3.04
C LEU A 625 -19.07 30.56 -3.02
N GLU A 626 -18.61 31.04 -1.87
CA GLU A 626 -17.92 32.34 -1.78
C GLU A 626 -16.65 32.36 -2.65
N PHE A 627 -15.86 31.27 -2.60
CA PHE A 627 -14.64 31.15 -3.39
C PHE A 627 -14.91 31.09 -4.90
N THR A 628 -15.96 30.38 -5.33
CA THR A 628 -16.38 30.32 -6.74
C THR A 628 -17.07 31.60 -7.23
N GLY A 629 -17.48 32.47 -6.31
CA GLY A 629 -18.09 33.77 -6.60
C GLY A 629 -19.62 33.77 -6.65
N ASP A 630 -20.29 32.69 -6.27
CA ASP A 630 -21.75 32.62 -6.17
C ASP A 630 -22.22 33.16 -4.80
N TYR A 631 -22.23 34.49 -4.69
CA TYR A 631 -22.53 35.19 -3.44
C TYR A 631 -23.99 35.07 -2.99
N VAL A 632 -24.92 34.80 -3.91
CA VAL A 632 -26.36 34.68 -3.59
C VAL A 632 -26.61 33.39 -2.83
N ASN A 633 -26.12 32.27 -3.37
CA ASN A 633 -26.29 30.97 -2.73
C ASN A 633 -25.41 30.87 -1.48
N ALA A 634 -24.20 31.45 -1.49
CA ALA A 634 -23.34 31.52 -0.29
C ALA A 634 -24.06 32.22 0.88
N LEU A 635 -24.71 33.37 0.65
CA LEU A 635 -25.49 34.06 1.68
C LEU A 635 -26.57 33.15 2.27
N ALA A 636 -27.37 32.51 1.40
CA ALA A 636 -28.46 31.64 1.83
C ALA A 636 -27.95 30.44 2.67
N HIS A 637 -26.77 29.90 2.33
CA HIS A 637 -26.16 28.80 3.09
C HIS A 637 -25.51 29.25 4.39
N TYR A 638 -24.91 30.45 4.47
CA TYR A 638 -24.45 31.01 5.74
C TYR A 638 -25.61 31.29 6.70
N GLU A 639 -26.74 31.79 6.20
CA GLU A 639 -27.94 32.00 7.02
C GLU A 639 -28.51 30.68 7.55
N LYS A 640 -28.53 29.62 6.72
CA LYS A 640 -28.89 28.25 7.14
C LYS A 640 -27.87 27.61 8.09
N GLY A 641 -26.63 28.11 8.09
CA GLY A 641 -25.55 27.63 8.93
C GLY A 641 -25.65 28.07 10.39
N ILE A 642 -26.53 29.01 10.73
CA ILE A 642 -26.67 29.54 12.09
C ILE A 642 -27.45 28.55 12.96
N THR A 643 -26.81 28.12 14.05
CA THR A 643 -27.35 27.11 14.98
C THR A 643 -28.09 27.73 16.17
N GLY A 644 -27.59 28.85 16.71
CA GLY A 644 -28.05 29.47 17.95
C GLY A 644 -27.38 28.92 19.23
N ASP A 645 -26.82 27.71 19.16
CA ASP A 645 -26.23 27.01 20.30
C ASP A 645 -24.69 27.08 20.34
N ASN A 646 -24.02 27.08 19.16
CA ASN A 646 -22.57 27.11 19.07
C ASN A 646 -22.06 28.50 18.67
N LYS A 647 -21.64 29.28 19.67
CA LYS A 647 -21.20 30.66 19.49
C LYS A 647 -20.03 30.82 18.51
N GLU A 648 -19.03 29.95 18.57
CA GLU A 648 -17.85 30.07 17.69
C GLU A 648 -18.20 29.79 16.22
N HIS A 649 -19.05 28.78 15.97
CA HIS A 649 -19.53 28.47 14.63
C HIS A 649 -20.45 29.56 14.08
N ASP A 650 -21.37 30.05 14.91
CA ASP A 650 -22.30 31.11 14.54
C ASP A 650 -21.58 32.42 14.25
N GLU A 651 -20.50 32.74 14.96
CA GLU A 651 -19.65 33.89 14.66
C GLU A 651 -19.07 33.81 13.24
N VAL A 652 -18.58 32.65 12.82
CA VAL A 652 -18.07 32.45 11.45
C VAL A 652 -19.19 32.59 10.42
N CYS A 653 -20.38 32.04 10.68
CA CYS A 653 -21.52 32.16 9.77
C CYS A 653 -21.99 33.61 9.67
N LEU A 654 -22.10 34.33 10.79
CA LEU A 654 -22.47 35.75 10.85
C LEU A 654 -21.44 36.63 10.14
N ALA A 655 -20.16 36.29 10.22
CA ALA A 655 -19.09 36.94 9.46
C ALA A 655 -19.30 36.78 7.94
N GLY A 656 -19.59 35.56 7.48
CA GLY A 656 -19.95 35.27 6.09
C GLY A 656 -21.20 36.03 5.63
N VAL A 657 -22.27 36.04 6.43
CA VAL A 657 -23.50 36.80 6.14
C VAL A 657 -23.20 38.30 5.99
N ALA A 658 -22.38 38.88 6.88
CA ALA A 658 -22.04 40.29 6.82
C ALA A 658 -21.25 40.64 5.55
N GLN A 659 -20.26 39.83 5.17
CA GLN A 659 -19.47 40.04 3.95
C GLN A 659 -20.32 39.88 2.68
N MET A 660 -21.12 38.82 2.60
CA MET A 660 -21.97 38.55 1.44
C MET A 660 -23.07 39.62 1.30
N SER A 661 -23.67 40.07 2.40
CA SER A 661 -24.68 41.14 2.37
C SER A 661 -24.13 42.44 1.79
N ILE A 662 -22.87 42.80 2.12
CA ILE A 662 -22.21 43.98 1.54
C ILE A 662 -21.96 43.77 0.04
N ARG A 663 -21.42 42.61 -0.37
CA ARG A 663 -21.17 42.28 -1.79
C ARG A 663 -22.45 42.29 -2.63
N MET A 664 -23.57 41.88 -2.04
CA MET A 664 -24.90 41.88 -2.67
C MET A 664 -25.59 43.25 -2.69
N GLY A 665 -24.96 44.28 -2.12
CA GLY A 665 -25.46 45.66 -2.16
C GLY A 665 -26.31 46.09 -0.95
N ASP A 666 -26.64 45.20 -0.02
CA ASP A 666 -27.29 45.56 1.25
C ASP A 666 -26.25 46.02 2.29
N ILE A 667 -25.66 47.18 1.98
CA ILE A 667 -24.60 47.80 2.76
C ILE A 667 -25.05 48.06 4.21
N ARG A 668 -26.31 48.48 4.41
CA ARG A 668 -26.83 48.83 5.74
C ARG A 668 -26.90 47.61 6.65
N ARG A 669 -27.41 46.48 6.14
CA ARG A 669 -27.48 45.23 6.90
C ARG A 669 -26.09 44.70 7.22
N GLY A 670 -25.22 44.60 6.22
CA GLY A 670 -23.89 44.05 6.38
C GLY A 670 -22.96 44.88 7.29
N VAL A 671 -23.00 46.21 7.18
CA VAL A 671 -22.21 47.11 8.06
C VAL A 671 -22.69 47.01 9.52
N ASN A 672 -24.00 46.98 9.76
CA ASN A 672 -24.54 46.85 11.13
C ASN A 672 -24.15 45.52 11.78
N GLN A 673 -24.13 44.43 11.00
CA GLN A 673 -23.68 43.11 11.49
C GLN A 673 -22.17 43.11 11.75
N ALA A 674 -21.35 43.64 10.83
CA ALA A 674 -19.90 43.73 10.99
C ALA A 674 -19.49 44.62 12.18
N LEU A 675 -20.23 45.68 12.48
CA LEU A 675 -19.97 46.56 13.63
C LEU A 675 -20.22 45.85 14.98
N LYS A 676 -21.28 45.05 15.07
CA LYS A 676 -21.64 44.28 16.27
C LYS A 676 -20.71 43.09 16.50
N HIS A 677 -20.12 42.55 15.44
CA HIS A 677 -19.26 41.38 15.50
C HIS A 677 -17.92 41.69 16.23
N PRO A 678 -17.40 40.78 17.09
CA PRO A 678 -16.15 41.02 17.81
C PRO A 678 -14.91 41.02 16.91
N SER A 679 -14.89 40.17 15.87
CA SER A 679 -13.72 39.99 14.97
C SER A 679 -13.21 41.29 14.36
N ARG A 680 -11.94 41.57 14.62
CA ARG A 680 -11.18 42.69 14.03
C ARG A 680 -10.96 42.44 12.54
N VAL A 681 -10.64 41.20 12.15
CA VAL A 681 -10.36 40.79 10.77
C VAL A 681 -11.58 40.99 9.88
N LEU A 682 -12.77 40.59 10.34
CA LEU A 682 -14.02 40.81 9.60
C LEU A 682 -14.24 42.30 9.26
N LYS A 683 -14.04 43.19 10.24
CA LYS A 683 -14.20 44.64 10.05
C LYS A 683 -13.25 45.19 8.98
N ARG A 684 -12.03 44.64 8.90
CA ARG A 684 -11.06 45.00 7.85
C ARG A 684 -11.51 44.57 6.47
N ASP A 685 -12.00 43.34 6.37
CA ASP A 685 -12.35 42.72 5.09
C ASP A 685 -13.64 43.32 4.55
N CYS A 686 -14.66 43.53 5.39
CA CYS A 686 -15.85 44.32 5.06
C CYS A 686 -15.50 45.77 4.67
N GLY A 687 -14.56 46.40 5.38
CA GLY A 687 -14.06 47.73 5.03
C GLY A 687 -13.41 47.78 3.64
N ALA A 688 -12.69 46.72 3.25
CA ALA A 688 -12.03 46.64 1.94
C ALA A 688 -13.04 46.45 0.80
N ILE A 689 -14.08 45.62 1.04
CA ILE A 689 -15.18 45.44 0.09
C ILE A 689 -15.90 46.79 -0.13
N LEU A 690 -16.18 47.55 0.94
CA LEU A 690 -16.80 48.88 0.83
C LEU A 690 -15.90 49.91 0.14
N GLU A 691 -14.59 49.88 0.37
CA GLU A 691 -13.63 50.73 -0.32
C GLU A 691 -13.64 50.48 -1.83
N ASN A 692 -13.69 49.21 -2.26
CA ASN A 692 -13.86 48.82 -3.65
C ASN A 692 -15.20 49.30 -4.24
N MET A 693 -16.27 49.26 -3.44
CA MET A 693 -17.59 49.80 -3.81
C MET A 693 -17.68 51.34 -3.71
N LYS A 694 -16.57 52.03 -3.38
CA LYS A 694 -16.47 53.49 -3.21
C LYS A 694 -17.32 54.08 -2.08
N GLN A 695 -17.75 53.26 -1.12
CA GLN A 695 -18.47 53.69 0.09
C GLN A 695 -17.48 54.02 1.21
N PHE A 696 -16.81 55.17 1.08
CA PHE A 696 -15.64 55.49 1.90
C PHE A 696 -15.98 55.86 3.36
N SER A 697 -17.16 56.43 3.62
CA SER A 697 -17.61 56.80 4.98
C SER A 697 -17.79 55.59 5.88
N GLU A 698 -18.51 54.59 5.41
CA GLU A 698 -18.81 53.33 6.11
C GLU A 698 -17.56 52.46 6.21
N ALA A 699 -16.71 52.44 5.18
CA ALA A 699 -15.41 51.77 5.20
C ALA A 699 -14.49 52.33 6.29
N ALA A 700 -14.37 53.67 6.39
CA ALA A 700 -13.54 54.31 7.41
C ALA A 700 -14.04 54.03 8.83
N GLN A 701 -15.36 54.01 9.04
CA GLN A 701 -15.97 53.66 10.33
C GLN A 701 -15.67 52.21 10.75
N LEU A 702 -15.71 51.26 9.81
CA LEU A 702 -15.36 49.87 10.08
C LEU A 702 -13.87 49.71 10.40
N TYR A 703 -12.98 50.39 9.69
CA TYR A 703 -11.55 50.37 10.00
C TYR A 703 -11.23 51.00 11.35
N GLU A 704 -11.91 52.09 11.72
CA GLU A 704 -11.77 52.75 13.03
C GLU A 704 -12.20 51.82 14.16
N LYS A 705 -13.38 51.19 14.06
CA LYS A 705 -13.87 50.21 15.04
C LYS A 705 -13.07 48.91 15.04
N GLY A 706 -12.46 48.56 13.91
CA GLY A 706 -11.46 47.50 13.78
C GLY A 706 -10.07 47.92 14.27
N GLN A 707 -9.89 49.11 14.85
CA GLN A 707 -8.60 49.63 15.32
C GLN A 707 -7.50 49.64 14.24
N TYR A 708 -7.84 49.61 12.95
CA TYR A 708 -6.89 49.73 11.85
C TYR A 708 -6.71 51.20 11.51
N TYR A 709 -6.14 51.97 12.45
CA TYR A 709 -6.11 53.43 12.41
C TYR A 709 -5.39 53.98 11.17
N ASP A 710 -4.31 53.35 10.72
CA ASP A 710 -3.61 53.74 9.48
C ASP A 710 -4.52 53.66 8.24
N LYS A 711 -5.29 52.58 8.10
CA LYS A 711 -6.23 52.42 6.99
C LYS A 711 -7.44 53.35 7.15
N ALA A 712 -7.95 53.49 8.37
CA ALA A 712 -9.05 54.42 8.65
C ALA A 712 -8.66 55.87 8.28
N ALA A 713 -7.46 56.31 8.69
CA ALA A 713 -6.96 57.64 8.39
C ALA A 713 -6.74 57.86 6.89
N SER A 714 -6.22 56.87 6.15
CA SER A 714 -6.06 56.99 4.69
C SER A 714 -7.39 57.12 3.95
N VAL A 715 -8.42 56.39 4.38
CA VAL A 715 -9.78 56.49 3.81
C VAL A 715 -10.46 57.80 4.22
N TYR A 716 -10.28 58.28 5.46
CA TYR A 716 -10.79 59.59 5.90
C TYR A 716 -10.12 60.77 5.16
N ILE A 717 -8.84 60.66 4.78
CA ILE A 717 -8.16 61.62 3.91
C ILE A 717 -8.85 61.69 2.54
N ARG A 718 -9.22 60.55 1.94
CA ARG A 718 -9.99 60.52 0.68
C ARG A 718 -11.37 61.15 0.81
N CYS A 719 -11.98 61.06 1.99
CA CYS A 719 -13.22 61.75 2.34
C CYS A 719 -13.04 63.24 2.67
N LYS A 720 -11.81 63.77 2.63
CA LYS A 720 -11.43 65.14 3.07
C LYS A 720 -11.82 65.47 4.52
N ASN A 721 -12.01 64.47 5.37
CA ASN A 721 -12.37 64.68 6.78
C ASN A 721 -11.11 64.82 7.66
N TRP A 722 -10.45 65.97 7.55
CA TRP A 722 -9.18 66.25 8.24
C TRP A 722 -9.29 66.33 9.77
N ALA A 723 -10.49 66.63 10.29
CA ALA A 723 -10.74 66.68 11.74
C ALA A 723 -10.62 65.28 12.37
N LYS A 724 -11.30 64.29 11.80
CA LYS A 724 -11.18 62.89 12.24
C LYS A 724 -9.78 62.31 12.02
N VAL A 725 -9.09 62.69 10.95
CA VAL A 725 -7.70 62.29 10.74
C VAL A 725 -6.84 62.78 11.91
N GLY A 726 -7.00 64.04 12.33
CA GLY A 726 -6.30 64.63 13.48
C GLY A 726 -6.52 63.87 14.80
N GLU A 727 -7.75 63.43 15.07
CA GLU A 727 -8.07 62.59 16.25
C GLU A 727 -7.37 61.22 16.21
N LEU A 728 -7.16 60.66 15.02
CA LEU A 728 -6.54 59.35 14.83
C LEU A 728 -5.01 59.40 14.81
N LEU A 729 -4.39 60.55 14.53
CA LEU A 729 -2.93 60.69 14.37
C LEU A 729 -2.08 60.12 15.53
N PRO A 730 -2.46 60.23 16.82
CA PRO A 730 -1.68 59.64 17.91
C PRO A 730 -1.54 58.11 17.82
N HIS A 731 -2.47 57.45 17.13
CA HIS A 731 -2.50 56.00 16.96
C HIS A 731 -2.04 55.56 15.57
N VAL A 732 -1.70 56.51 14.68
CA VAL A 732 -1.26 56.27 13.30
C VAL A 732 0.26 56.21 13.26
N SER A 733 0.79 55.10 12.75
CA SER A 733 2.23 54.88 12.65
C SER A 733 2.79 55.27 11.28
N SER A 734 1.93 55.43 10.26
CA SER A 734 2.34 55.63 8.88
C SER A 734 2.89 57.04 8.59
N PRO A 735 4.18 57.18 8.20
CA PRO A 735 4.78 58.48 7.89
C PRO A 735 4.13 59.18 6.69
N LYS A 736 3.56 58.42 5.74
CA LYS A 736 2.90 58.97 4.55
C LYS A 736 1.62 59.73 4.89
N ILE A 737 0.88 59.27 5.90
CA ILE A 737 -0.36 59.89 6.37
C ILE A 737 -0.03 61.17 7.15
N HIS A 738 0.96 61.09 8.04
CA HIS A 738 1.52 62.25 8.73
C HIS A 738 2.01 63.32 7.74
N LEU A 739 2.67 62.92 6.65
CA LEU A 739 3.12 63.83 5.59
C LEU A 739 1.97 64.54 4.86
N GLN A 740 0.91 63.80 4.50
CA GLN A 740 -0.26 64.38 3.83
C GLN A 740 -1.01 65.35 4.76
N TYR A 741 -1.11 65.02 6.04
CA TYR A 741 -1.67 65.90 7.06
C TYR A 741 -0.78 67.15 7.28
N ALA A 742 0.54 66.99 7.35
CA ALA A 742 1.51 68.08 7.54
C ALA A 742 1.45 69.11 6.40
N LYS A 743 1.41 68.64 5.15
CA LYS A 743 1.26 69.52 3.96
C LYS A 743 -0.06 70.29 3.97
N ALA A 744 -1.15 69.65 4.37
CA ALA A 744 -2.44 70.32 4.52
C ALA A 744 -2.39 71.42 5.60
N LYS A 745 -1.72 71.15 6.73
CA LYS A 745 -1.57 72.12 7.83
C LYS A 745 -0.56 73.24 7.56
N GLU A 746 0.49 72.98 6.79
CA GLU A 746 1.42 74.01 6.29
C GLU A 746 0.71 74.96 5.31
N ALA A 747 -0.14 74.43 4.42
CA ALA A 747 -0.99 75.24 3.55
C ALA A 747 -2.04 76.07 4.32
N ASP A 748 -2.55 75.54 5.44
CA ASP A 748 -3.42 76.28 6.39
C ASP A 748 -2.66 77.33 7.24
N GLY A 749 -1.33 77.48 7.09
CA GLY A 749 -0.50 78.42 7.86
C GLY A 749 -0.23 78.01 9.32
N ARG A 750 -0.57 76.78 9.72
CA ARG A 750 -0.37 76.27 11.09
C ARG A 750 0.98 75.57 11.23
N TYR A 751 2.06 76.35 11.12
CA TYR A 751 3.44 75.81 11.08
C TYR A 751 3.84 74.95 12.28
N LYS A 752 3.33 75.22 13.50
CA LYS A 752 3.64 74.40 14.68
C LYS A 752 3.05 72.99 14.62
N GLU A 753 1.83 72.83 14.09
CA GLU A 753 1.20 71.52 13.91
C GLU A 753 1.78 70.77 12.71
N ALA A 754 2.16 71.51 11.67
CA ALA A 754 2.88 70.98 10.53
C ALA A 754 4.25 70.41 10.94
N VAL A 755 4.99 71.09 11.85
CA VAL A 755 6.28 70.61 12.37
C VAL A 755 6.13 69.28 13.10
N VAL A 756 5.19 69.16 14.05
CA VAL A 756 4.95 67.89 14.77
C VAL A 756 4.57 66.76 13.81
N ALA A 757 3.73 67.05 12.81
CA ALA A 757 3.36 66.08 11.80
C ALA A 757 4.53 65.73 10.85
N TYR A 758 5.39 66.68 10.50
CA TYR A 758 6.59 66.44 9.68
C TYR A 758 7.68 65.67 10.43
N GLU A 759 7.84 65.92 11.74
CA GLU A 759 8.71 65.15 12.64
C GLU A 759 8.24 63.69 12.71
N ASN A 760 6.94 63.47 12.92
CA ASN A 760 6.35 62.12 12.89
C ASN A 760 6.45 61.47 11.50
N ALA A 761 6.43 62.26 10.42
CA ALA A 761 6.66 61.81 9.05
C ALA A 761 8.14 61.59 8.69
N LYS A 762 9.07 61.88 9.61
CA LYS A 762 10.53 61.84 9.41
C LYS A 762 11.01 62.69 8.22
N GLN A 763 10.29 63.76 7.91
CA GLN A 763 10.64 64.70 6.84
C GLN A 763 11.50 65.83 7.38
N TRP A 764 12.69 65.45 7.85
CA TRP A 764 13.61 66.33 8.58
C TRP A 764 14.05 67.55 7.79
N ASN A 765 14.22 67.45 6.46
CA ASN A 765 14.57 68.60 5.61
C ASN A 765 13.49 69.70 5.64
N SER A 766 12.21 69.31 5.69
CA SER A 766 11.10 70.27 5.77
C SER A 766 11.00 70.88 7.18
N VAL A 767 11.31 70.08 8.21
CA VAL A 767 11.39 70.53 9.61
C VAL A 767 12.55 71.53 9.80
N ILE A 768 13.75 71.20 9.32
CA ILE A 768 14.95 72.06 9.35
C ILE A 768 14.70 73.35 8.59
N ARG A 769 14.06 73.29 7.41
CA ARG A 769 13.65 74.48 6.65
C ARG A 769 12.69 75.37 7.45
N ILE A 770 11.63 74.79 8.02
CA ILE A 770 10.66 75.57 8.81
C ILE A 770 11.33 76.15 10.08
N TYR A 771 12.27 75.44 10.71
CA TYR A 771 13.01 75.95 11.88
C TYR A 771 14.02 77.05 11.55
N LEU A 772 14.70 76.97 10.40
CA LEU A 772 15.68 77.98 9.95
C LEU A 772 15.01 79.21 9.32
N ASP A 773 13.98 79.03 8.49
CA ASP A 773 13.39 80.13 7.69
C ASP A 773 12.17 80.80 8.34
N HIS A 774 11.37 80.06 9.13
CA HIS A 774 10.07 80.56 9.63
C HIS A 774 9.97 80.63 11.16
N LEU A 775 10.72 79.80 11.90
CA LEU A 775 10.69 79.77 13.37
C LEU A 775 11.97 80.31 14.04
N ASN A 776 13.01 80.69 13.27
CA ASN A 776 14.26 81.31 13.74
C ASN A 776 14.92 80.59 14.94
N ASN A 777 15.00 79.26 14.91
CA ASN A 777 15.61 78.46 15.98
C ASN A 777 16.73 77.55 15.44
N PRO A 778 17.99 78.04 15.34
CA PRO A 778 19.10 77.30 14.76
C PRO A 778 19.59 76.16 15.66
N GLU A 779 19.42 76.26 16.98
CA GLU A 779 19.86 75.22 17.93
C GLU A 779 19.10 73.91 17.71
N LYS A 780 17.78 73.99 17.52
CA LYS A 780 16.95 72.82 17.19
C LYS A 780 17.23 72.27 15.80
N ALA A 781 17.55 73.12 14.82
CA ALA A 781 17.96 72.66 13.50
C ALA A 781 19.28 71.87 13.55
N VAL A 782 20.26 72.35 14.33
CA VAL A 782 21.55 71.67 14.53
C VAL A 782 21.41 70.35 15.27
N SER A 783 20.58 70.29 16.31
CA SER A 783 20.31 69.02 17.03
C SER A 783 19.67 68.00 16.09
N ILE A 784 18.67 68.42 15.30
CA ILE A 784 18.01 67.54 14.33
C ILE A 784 18.98 67.07 13.26
N VAL A 785 19.86 67.93 12.73
CA VAL A 785 20.86 67.50 11.72
C VAL A 785 21.88 66.53 12.31
N ARG A 786 22.32 66.71 13.55
CA ARG A 786 23.22 65.76 14.23
C ARG A 786 22.55 64.42 14.51
N GLU A 787 21.28 64.43 14.88
CA GLU A 787 20.49 63.21 15.10
C GLU A 787 20.13 62.50 13.80
N THR A 788 19.87 63.23 12.71
CA THR A 788 19.34 62.68 11.46
C THR A 788 20.39 62.43 10.38
N GLN A 789 21.60 62.99 10.52
CA GLN A 789 22.70 62.93 9.56
C GLN A 789 22.28 63.27 8.12
N SER A 790 21.30 64.15 7.94
CA SER A 790 20.81 64.53 6.61
C SER A 790 21.88 65.33 5.86
N LEU A 791 22.28 64.88 4.66
CA LEU A 791 23.30 65.54 3.82
C LEU A 791 22.91 66.98 3.45
N ASP A 792 21.66 67.18 3.01
CA ASP A 792 21.17 68.51 2.61
C ASP A 792 20.93 69.41 3.83
N GLY A 793 20.50 68.83 4.95
CA GLY A 793 20.40 69.53 6.24
C GLY A 793 21.77 69.97 6.76
N ALA A 794 22.78 69.10 6.65
CA ALA A 794 24.17 69.39 6.99
C ALA A 794 24.77 70.45 6.07
N LYS A 795 24.42 70.51 4.78
CA LYS A 795 24.82 71.62 3.89
C LYS A 795 24.18 72.95 4.27
N MET A 796 22.89 72.96 4.62
CA MET A 796 22.21 74.18 5.09
C MET A 796 22.85 74.70 6.38
N VAL A 797 23.17 73.80 7.31
CA VAL A 797 23.84 74.12 8.58
C VAL A 797 25.32 74.49 8.37
N ALA A 798 26.06 73.81 7.48
CA ALA A 798 27.46 74.13 7.16
C ALA A 798 27.60 75.50 6.50
N ARG A 799 26.70 75.87 5.58
CA ARG A 799 26.65 77.22 5.00
C ARG A 799 26.36 78.29 6.04
N PHE A 800 25.49 77.99 7.00
CA PHE A 800 25.21 78.89 8.12
C PHE A 800 26.44 79.06 9.03
N PHE A 801 27.17 78.00 9.36
CA PHE A 801 28.39 78.09 10.17
C PHE A 801 29.59 78.71 9.43
N LEU A 802 29.70 78.52 8.10
CA LEU A 802 30.68 79.23 7.27
C LEU A 802 30.47 80.75 7.28
N GLN A 803 29.20 81.21 7.28
CA GLN A 803 28.88 82.63 7.44
C GLN A 803 29.24 83.18 8.82
N LEU A 804 29.35 82.32 9.83
CA LEU A 804 29.71 82.67 11.22
C LEU A 804 31.21 82.53 11.54
N GLY A 805 32.03 82.01 10.63
CA GLY A 805 33.48 81.90 10.78
C GLY A 805 33.99 80.74 11.65
N ASP A 806 33.15 79.77 12.02
CA ASP A 806 33.56 78.57 12.77
C ASP A 806 33.98 77.44 11.81
N TYR A 807 35.27 77.46 11.44
CA TYR A 807 35.84 76.46 10.52
C TYR A 807 35.91 75.05 11.11
N GLY A 808 35.91 74.88 12.44
CA GLY A 808 35.94 73.56 13.07
C GLY A 808 34.60 72.84 12.90
N SER A 809 33.51 73.51 13.26
CA SER A 809 32.15 72.99 13.06
C SER A 809 31.79 72.92 11.58
N ALA A 810 32.29 73.84 10.75
CA ALA A 810 32.09 73.79 9.30
C ALA A 810 32.76 72.56 8.67
N ILE A 811 34.02 72.21 9.03
CA ILE A 811 34.66 70.98 8.57
C ILE A 811 33.84 69.76 8.99
N GLN A 812 33.36 69.72 10.24
CA GLN A 812 32.54 68.62 10.74
C GLN A 812 31.25 68.44 9.91
N PHE A 813 30.49 69.52 9.66
CA PHE A 813 29.25 69.43 8.87
C PHE A 813 29.50 69.28 7.37
N LEU A 814 30.64 69.75 6.84
CA LEU A 814 31.05 69.54 5.45
C LEU A 814 31.44 68.08 5.17
N VAL A 815 32.19 67.46 6.08
CA VAL A 815 32.49 66.02 6.04
C VAL A 815 31.19 65.22 6.19
N MET A 816 30.31 65.58 7.14
CA MET A 816 28.97 64.97 7.24
C MET A 816 28.12 65.15 5.97
N SER A 817 28.39 66.17 5.14
CA SER A 817 27.69 66.41 3.88
C SER A 817 28.32 65.75 2.63
N LYS A 818 29.37 64.93 2.83
CA LYS A 818 30.18 64.26 1.80
C LYS A 818 30.97 65.20 0.87
N CYS A 819 31.32 66.40 1.35
CA CYS A 819 32.17 67.35 0.62
C CYS A 819 33.64 67.22 1.06
N ASN A 820 34.22 66.01 0.91
CA ASN A 820 35.53 65.66 1.47
C ASN A 820 36.68 66.49 0.89
N ASN A 821 36.66 66.82 -0.40
CA ASN A 821 37.71 67.63 -1.02
C ASN A 821 37.75 69.07 -0.46
N GLU A 822 36.58 69.67 -0.22
CA GLU A 822 36.50 70.98 0.44
C GLU A 822 36.93 70.88 1.91
N ALA A 823 36.57 69.79 2.61
CA ALA A 823 36.99 69.57 3.99
C ALA A 823 38.50 69.26 4.13
N PHE A 824 39.11 68.51 3.20
CA PHE A 824 40.53 68.16 3.17
C PHE A 824 41.39 69.41 2.95
N THR A 825 41.01 70.23 1.97
CA THR A 825 41.72 71.48 1.68
C THR A 825 41.61 72.46 2.85
N LEU A 826 40.43 72.56 3.49
CA LEU A 826 40.26 73.37 4.70
C LEU A 826 41.10 72.83 5.87
N ALA A 827 41.16 71.51 6.06
CA ALA A 827 41.92 70.87 7.14
C ALA A 827 43.44 70.98 6.95
N GLN A 828 43.93 70.85 5.71
CA GLN A 828 45.35 71.02 5.36
C GLN A 828 45.80 72.48 5.52
N GLN A 829 44.99 73.44 5.05
CA GLN A 829 45.31 74.88 5.16
C GLN A 829 45.33 75.38 6.60
N HIS A 830 44.47 74.85 7.46
CA HIS A 830 44.35 75.28 8.86
C HIS A 830 45.03 74.33 9.86
N ASN A 831 45.83 73.37 9.37
CA ASN A 831 46.62 72.42 10.17
C ASN A 831 45.78 71.63 11.19
N LYS A 832 44.59 71.17 10.77
CA LYS A 832 43.63 70.39 11.57
C LYS A 832 43.41 68.98 10.97
N MET A 833 44.49 68.37 10.49
CA MET A 833 44.45 67.07 9.80
C MET A 833 44.10 65.91 10.74
N GLU A 834 44.41 66.01 12.03
CA GLU A 834 43.99 65.02 13.04
C GLU A 834 42.45 65.01 13.22
N ILE A 835 41.82 66.19 13.28
CA ILE A 835 40.35 66.33 13.36
C ILE A 835 39.70 65.81 12.09
N TYR A 836 40.32 66.03 10.93
CA TYR A 836 39.86 65.47 9.66
C TYR A 836 40.00 63.95 9.63
N ALA A 837 41.16 63.39 10.02
CA ALA A 837 41.41 61.95 10.03
C ALA A 837 40.56 61.18 11.05
N ASP A 838 40.23 61.79 12.19
CA ASP A 838 39.32 61.23 13.20
C ASP A 838 37.87 61.23 12.75
N ILE A 839 37.45 62.24 11.96
CA ILE A 839 36.06 62.38 11.48
C ILE A 839 35.82 61.59 10.19
N ILE A 840 36.84 61.42 9.34
CA ILE A 840 36.71 60.70 8.05
C ILE A 840 36.46 59.21 8.21
N GLY A 841 36.67 58.63 9.40
CA GLY A 841 36.48 57.20 9.67
C GLY A 841 35.05 56.64 9.52
N SER A 842 34.12 57.39 8.92
CA SER A 842 32.77 56.93 8.58
C SER A 842 32.71 56.27 7.20
N GLU A 843 31.85 55.24 7.08
CA GLU A 843 31.70 54.21 6.01
C GLU A 843 31.68 54.63 4.51
N ASP A 844 31.88 55.91 4.16
CA ASP A 844 31.68 56.47 2.81
C ASP A 844 32.94 57.11 2.17
N THR A 845 34.13 56.88 2.72
CA THR A 845 35.38 57.49 2.25
C THR A 845 36.12 56.64 1.22
N THR A 846 36.58 57.27 0.15
CA THR A 846 37.26 56.61 -0.98
C THR A 846 38.68 56.15 -0.62
N ASP A 847 39.13 55.03 -1.20
CA ASP A 847 40.48 54.48 -1.00
C ASP A 847 41.60 55.50 -1.26
N GLU A 848 41.38 56.44 -2.19
CA GLU A 848 42.30 57.54 -2.51
C GLU A 848 42.48 58.52 -1.32
N ASP A 849 41.41 58.79 -0.56
CA ASP A 849 41.46 59.65 0.63
C ASP A 849 42.27 58.97 1.73
N TYR A 850 42.01 57.68 1.99
CA TYR A 850 42.80 56.90 2.95
C TYR A 850 44.26 56.76 2.52
N GLN A 851 44.53 56.65 1.21
CA GLN A 851 45.89 56.54 0.69
C GLN A 851 46.65 57.85 0.88
N SER A 852 45.98 59.00 0.68
CA SER A 852 46.58 60.31 0.93
C SER A 852 46.93 60.52 2.42
N ILE A 853 46.06 60.05 3.32
CA ILE A 853 46.27 60.07 4.77
C ILE A 853 47.40 59.10 5.17
N ALA A 854 47.44 57.90 4.58
CA ALA A 854 48.48 56.90 4.84
C ALA A 854 49.87 57.38 4.38
N LEU A 855 49.97 58.02 3.22
CA LEU A 855 51.21 58.62 2.71
C LEU A 855 51.69 59.79 3.58
N TYR A 856 50.76 60.58 4.13
CA TYR A 856 51.09 61.65 5.10
C TYR A 856 51.73 61.06 6.36
N PHE A 857 51.10 60.04 6.98
CA PHE A 857 51.64 59.40 8.19
C PHE A 857 52.89 58.53 7.94
N GLU A 858 53.06 57.99 6.73
CA GLU A 858 54.31 57.34 6.29
C GLU A 858 55.45 58.35 6.23
N GLY A 859 55.19 59.56 5.71
CA GLY A 859 56.14 60.68 5.71
C GLY A 859 56.57 61.13 7.11
N GLU A 860 55.67 61.08 8.09
CA GLU A 860 55.94 61.38 9.51
C GLU A 860 56.58 60.21 10.30
N LYS A 861 56.83 59.06 9.67
CA LYS A 861 57.38 57.83 10.30
C LYS A 861 56.52 57.24 11.43
N ARG A 862 55.22 57.52 11.47
CA ARG A 862 54.29 56.92 12.43
C ARG A 862 53.80 55.56 11.91
N HIS A 863 54.58 54.50 12.13
CA HIS A 863 54.35 53.18 11.53
C HIS A 863 53.00 52.53 11.89
N PHE A 864 52.49 52.72 13.11
CA PHE A 864 51.19 52.17 13.51
C PHE A 864 50.01 52.85 12.80
N GLN A 865 49.98 54.19 12.76
CA GLN A 865 48.95 54.97 12.07
C GLN A 865 49.01 54.77 10.55
N ALA A 866 50.21 54.74 9.98
CA ALA A 866 50.41 54.42 8.57
C ALA A 866 49.91 53.00 8.24
N GLY A 867 50.22 52.00 9.07
CA GLY A 867 49.73 50.62 8.92
C GLY A 867 48.20 50.53 8.96
N LYS A 868 47.55 51.25 9.88
CA LYS A 868 46.08 51.31 10.00
C LYS A 868 45.41 51.89 8.75
N PHE A 869 45.92 53.00 8.21
CA PHE A 869 45.34 53.59 7.00
C PHE A 869 45.70 52.80 5.74
N PHE A 870 46.88 52.17 5.64
CA PHE A 870 47.20 51.25 4.54
C PHE A 870 46.33 49.98 4.54
N LEU A 871 45.92 49.49 5.72
CA LEU A 871 44.94 48.42 5.85
C LEU A 871 43.57 48.87 5.30
N LEU A 872 43.12 50.07 5.68
CA LEU A 872 41.86 50.66 5.18
C LEU A 872 41.87 50.92 3.66
N CYS A 873 43.05 51.10 3.04
CA CYS A 873 43.22 51.23 1.59
C CYS A 873 43.32 49.89 0.84
N GLY A 874 43.24 48.74 1.51
CA GLY A 874 43.44 47.42 0.90
C GLY A 874 44.90 47.11 0.49
N GLN A 875 45.90 47.89 0.91
CA GLN A 875 47.33 47.62 0.64
C GLN A 875 47.94 46.72 1.71
N TYR A 876 47.50 45.46 1.74
CA TYR A 876 47.82 44.50 2.81
C TYR A 876 49.32 44.20 2.99
N SER A 877 50.09 44.15 1.90
CA SER A 877 51.53 43.85 1.95
C SER A 877 52.35 44.96 2.62
N ARG A 878 51.99 46.23 2.38
CA ARG A 878 52.62 47.39 3.03
C ARG A 878 52.14 47.53 4.47
N ALA A 879 50.85 47.32 4.71
CA ALA A 879 50.28 47.33 6.06
C ALA A 879 50.96 46.30 6.97
N LEU A 880 51.08 45.04 6.52
CA LEU A 880 51.74 43.97 7.27
C LEU A 880 53.21 44.30 7.56
N LYS A 881 53.94 44.83 6.58
CA LYS A 881 55.34 45.26 6.75
C LYS A 881 55.52 46.38 7.77
N HIS A 882 54.55 47.28 7.91
CA HIS A 882 54.58 48.34 8.92
C HIS A 882 54.16 47.85 10.30
N PHE A 883 53.19 46.94 10.39
CA PHE A 883 52.81 46.31 11.66
C PHE A 883 53.93 45.43 12.23
N LEU A 884 54.67 44.70 11.39
CA LEU A 884 55.84 43.90 11.81
C LEU A 884 57.08 44.74 12.20
N LYS A 885 57.10 46.04 11.89
CA LYS A 885 58.21 46.96 12.22
C LYS A 885 57.95 47.84 13.45
N CYS A 886 56.81 47.69 14.10
CA CYS A 886 56.47 48.49 15.28
C CYS A 886 57.37 48.10 16.48
N PRO A 887 57.78 49.07 17.32
CA PRO A 887 58.59 48.82 18.51
C PRO A 887 57.79 48.15 19.63
N SER A 888 58.49 47.42 20.50
CA SER A 888 57.97 46.45 21.48
C SER A 888 56.99 46.96 22.54
N SER A 889 56.70 48.27 22.59
CA SER A 889 55.65 48.83 23.45
C SER A 889 54.24 48.69 22.89
N GLU A 890 54.09 48.49 21.57
CA GLU A 890 52.79 48.36 20.87
C GLU A 890 52.56 46.96 20.27
N ASP A 891 53.45 46.01 20.57
CA ASP A 891 53.51 44.68 19.93
C ASP A 891 52.18 43.90 19.97
N ASN A 892 51.45 43.90 21.08
CA ASN A 892 50.20 43.12 21.18
C ASN A 892 49.11 43.63 20.22
N VAL A 893 48.97 44.96 20.08
CA VAL A 893 47.94 45.57 19.21
C VAL A 893 48.39 45.52 17.76
N ALA A 894 49.68 45.69 17.50
CA ALA A 894 50.25 45.56 16.15
C ALA A 894 50.14 44.13 15.61
N ILE A 895 50.31 43.10 16.45
CA ILE A 895 50.16 41.68 16.06
C ILE A 895 48.68 41.33 15.82
N GLU A 896 47.74 41.84 16.63
CA GLU A 896 46.31 41.64 16.37
C GLU A 896 45.88 42.28 15.05
N MET A 897 46.36 43.50 14.77
CA MET A 897 46.12 44.16 13.47
C MET A 897 46.81 43.43 12.32
N ALA A 898 48.01 42.86 12.53
CA ALA A 898 48.67 42.02 11.54
C ALA A 898 47.87 40.74 11.23
N ILE A 899 47.29 40.08 12.25
CA ILE A 899 46.40 38.92 12.07
C ILE A 899 45.15 39.31 11.27
N GLU A 900 44.55 40.46 11.57
CA GLU A 900 43.41 40.98 10.81
C GLU A 900 43.80 41.30 9.35
N THR A 901 44.99 41.89 9.12
CA THR A 901 45.47 42.18 7.76
C THR A 901 45.61 40.90 6.92
N VAL A 902 46.14 39.83 7.50
CA VAL A 902 46.32 38.53 6.83
C VAL A 902 44.96 37.82 6.65
N GLY A 903 44.07 37.91 7.65
CA GLY A 903 42.71 37.40 7.56
C GLY A 903 41.87 38.07 6.46
N GLN A 904 42.04 39.38 6.25
CA GLN A 904 41.39 40.13 5.17
C GLN A 904 42.06 39.89 3.80
N ALA A 905 43.40 39.78 3.75
CA ALA A 905 44.15 39.58 2.52
C ALA A 905 43.99 38.17 1.92
N LYS A 906 43.87 37.12 2.76
CA LYS A 906 43.79 35.69 2.36
C LYS A 906 44.90 35.24 1.40
N ASP A 907 46.06 35.88 1.44
CA ASP A 907 47.21 35.54 0.62
C ASP A 907 48.09 34.51 1.37
N GLU A 908 48.42 33.39 0.71
CA GLU A 908 49.22 32.31 1.28
C GLU A 908 50.64 32.75 1.63
N LEU A 909 51.22 33.69 0.86
CA LEU A 909 52.59 34.18 1.10
C LEU A 909 52.67 35.11 2.31
N LEU A 910 51.64 35.94 2.53
CA LEU A 910 51.56 36.79 3.72
C LEU A 910 51.21 35.96 4.96
N THR A 911 50.43 34.90 4.77
CA THR A 911 50.10 33.92 5.82
C THR A 911 51.34 33.18 6.29
N SER A 912 52.17 32.67 5.38
CA SER A 912 53.42 32.00 5.75
C SER A 912 54.36 32.97 6.47
N GLN A 913 54.53 34.20 5.97
CA GLN A 913 55.36 35.21 6.62
C GLN A 913 54.93 35.54 8.05
N LEU A 914 53.62 35.58 8.31
CA LEU A 914 53.09 35.80 9.66
C LEU A 914 53.23 34.55 10.54
N ILE A 915 53.03 33.34 10.01
CA ILE A 915 53.24 32.08 10.73
C ILE A 915 54.71 31.92 11.14
N ASP A 916 55.66 32.18 10.24
CA ASP A 916 57.10 32.10 10.51
C ASP A 916 57.50 33.07 11.64
N HIS A 917 56.88 34.26 11.66
CA HIS A 917 57.07 35.24 12.73
C HIS A 917 56.41 34.83 14.06
N LEU A 918 55.23 34.19 14.03
CA LEU A 918 54.56 33.68 15.24
C LEU A 918 55.25 32.44 15.82
N MET A 919 55.80 31.58 14.97
CA MET A 919 56.58 30.39 15.35
C MET A 919 58.01 30.73 15.80
N GLY A 920 58.43 31.99 15.64
CA GLY A 920 59.71 32.49 16.12
C GLY A 920 60.90 32.15 15.23
N GLU A 921 60.69 31.80 13.95
CA GLU A 921 61.80 31.51 13.02
C GLU A 921 62.58 32.78 12.64
N ASN A 922 61.94 33.95 12.68
CA ASN A 922 62.57 35.25 12.39
C ASN A 922 63.21 35.90 13.62
N ASP A 923 62.60 35.76 14.81
CA ASP A 923 63.00 36.47 16.05
C ASP A 923 63.59 35.54 17.13
N GLY A 924 63.66 34.22 16.88
CA GLY A 924 64.21 33.20 17.78
C GLY A 924 63.34 32.84 18.99
N MET A 925 62.17 33.46 19.15
CA MET A 925 61.25 33.26 20.29
C MET A 925 59.83 32.96 19.79
N PRO A 926 59.28 31.76 20.02
CA PRO A 926 57.89 31.44 19.64
C PRO A 926 56.91 32.27 20.49
N LYS A 927 55.92 32.89 19.83
CA LYS A 927 54.86 33.67 20.49
C LYS A 927 53.74 32.76 21.02
N ASP A 928 52.89 33.28 21.90
CA ASP A 928 51.79 32.51 22.53
C ASP A 928 50.90 31.85 21.46
N ALA A 929 50.63 30.55 21.61
CA ALA A 929 49.79 29.74 20.72
C ALA A 929 48.37 30.32 20.53
N LYS A 930 47.91 31.21 21.42
CA LYS A 930 46.67 31.98 21.26
C LYS A 930 46.65 32.85 19.99
N TYR A 931 47.79 33.40 19.57
CA TYR A 931 47.88 34.19 18.34
C TYR A 931 47.76 33.31 17.10
N LEU A 932 48.35 32.12 17.13
CA LEU A 932 48.22 31.12 16.07
C LEU A 932 46.78 30.59 15.96
N PHE A 933 46.13 30.34 17.10
CA PHE A 933 44.71 29.99 17.15
C PHE A 933 43.83 31.09 16.53
N ARG A 934 44.04 32.36 16.90
CA ARG A 934 43.30 33.50 16.34
C ARG A 934 43.55 33.69 14.84
N LEU A 935 44.78 33.45 14.37
CA LEU A 935 45.11 33.50 12.95
C LEU A 935 44.35 32.43 12.15
N TYR A 936 44.35 31.18 12.60
CA TYR A 936 43.59 30.11 11.93
C TYR A 936 42.08 30.35 11.97
N MET A 937 41.56 30.95 13.04
CA MET A 937 40.16 31.37 13.12
C MET A 937 39.85 32.48 12.11
N ALA A 938 40.73 33.49 11.98
CA ALA A 938 40.58 34.57 11.01
C ALA A 938 40.65 34.06 9.54
N LEU A 939 41.50 33.07 9.28
CA LEU A 939 41.65 32.40 7.98
C LEU A 939 40.57 31.34 7.69
N LYS A 940 39.63 31.11 8.63
CA LYS A 940 38.60 30.04 8.56
C LYS A 940 39.19 28.63 8.40
N GLN A 941 40.42 28.42 8.86
CA GLN A 941 41.10 27.13 8.92
C GLN A 941 40.73 26.39 10.20
N TYR A 942 39.48 25.90 10.25
CA TYR A 942 38.89 25.35 11.47
C TYR A 942 39.52 24.03 11.95
N ARG A 943 40.13 23.24 11.06
CA ARG A 943 40.78 21.97 11.42
C ARG A 943 42.08 22.20 12.18
N GLU A 944 42.86 23.15 11.71
CA GLU A 944 44.11 23.61 12.29
C GLU A 944 43.83 24.33 13.62
N ALA A 945 42.82 25.21 13.65
CA ALA A 945 42.34 25.87 14.87
C ALA A 945 41.91 24.87 15.95
N ALA A 946 41.19 23.80 15.58
CA ALA A 946 40.76 22.77 16.53
C ALA A 946 41.93 22.00 17.15
N ARG A 947 42.99 21.71 16.38
CA ARG A 947 44.21 21.08 16.90
C ARG A 947 44.94 22.00 17.88
N THR A 948 45.07 23.27 17.53
CA THR A 948 45.71 24.29 18.39
C THR A 948 44.92 24.51 19.68
N ALA A 949 43.58 24.51 19.63
CA ALA A 949 42.73 24.60 20.82
C ALA A 949 42.93 23.44 21.80
N ILE A 950 43.14 22.20 21.30
CA ILE A 950 43.47 21.04 22.14
C ILE A 950 44.83 21.23 22.83
N ILE A 951 45.83 21.76 22.11
CA ILE A 951 47.15 22.05 22.67
C ILE A 951 47.06 23.08 23.80
N ILE A 952 46.38 24.21 23.54
CA ILE A 952 46.16 25.27 24.55
C ILE A 952 45.44 24.71 25.77
N ALA A 953 44.37 23.92 25.57
CA ALA A 953 43.63 23.32 26.68
C ALA A 953 44.49 22.36 27.51
N ARG A 954 45.41 21.62 26.88
CA ARG A 954 46.34 20.71 27.58
C ARG A 954 47.38 21.47 28.41
N GLU A 955 47.86 22.59 27.90
CA GLU A 955 48.78 23.49 28.61
C GLU A 955 48.11 24.14 29.83
N GLU A 956 46.89 24.64 29.66
CA GLU A 956 46.07 25.19 30.75
C GLU A 956 45.68 24.13 31.79
N GLN A 957 45.37 22.90 31.36
CA GLN A 957 45.15 21.74 32.26
C GLN A 957 46.39 21.40 33.10
N SER A 958 47.57 21.48 32.48
CA SER A 958 48.86 21.24 33.16
C SER A 958 49.17 22.34 34.16
N SER A 959 48.81 23.58 33.83
CA SER A 959 48.95 24.76 34.70
C SER A 959 47.89 24.82 35.81
N GLY A 960 46.85 23.98 35.78
CA GLY A 960 45.79 23.94 36.79
C GLY A 960 44.59 24.87 36.52
N ASN A 961 44.55 25.55 35.38
CA ASN A 961 43.48 26.46 34.97
C ASN A 961 42.37 25.71 34.22
N TYR A 962 41.71 24.76 34.89
CA TYR A 962 40.71 23.88 34.27
C TYR A 962 39.51 24.61 33.66
N ARG A 963 39.16 25.78 34.21
CA ARG A 963 38.05 26.59 33.68
C ARG A 963 38.40 27.25 32.35
N ASN A 964 39.61 27.78 32.21
CA ASN A 964 40.06 28.35 30.95
C ASN A 964 40.21 27.26 29.88
N ALA A 965 40.72 26.08 30.26
CA ALA A 965 40.78 24.93 29.36
C ALA A 965 39.39 24.50 28.88
N HIS A 966 38.40 24.52 29.78
CA HIS A 966 37.00 24.23 29.45
C HIS A 966 36.44 25.26 28.46
N ASP A 967 36.62 26.55 28.73
CA ASP A 967 36.03 27.63 27.93
C ASP A 967 36.67 27.72 26.53
N VAL A 968 37.97 27.44 26.40
CA VAL A 968 38.66 27.33 25.09
C VAL A 968 38.12 26.14 24.28
N LEU A 969 37.97 24.95 24.88
CA LEU A 969 37.39 23.81 24.17
C LEU A 969 35.91 24.01 23.84
N PHE A 970 35.14 24.64 24.72
CA PHE A 970 33.72 24.93 24.50
C PHE A 970 33.50 25.92 23.35
N SER A 971 34.25 27.04 23.33
CA SER A 971 34.17 28.03 22.25
C SER A 971 34.48 27.42 20.88
N MET A 972 35.54 26.60 20.79
CA MET A 972 35.87 25.90 19.55
C MET A 972 34.81 24.84 19.20
N TYR A 973 34.29 24.10 20.18
CA TYR A 973 33.22 23.12 19.95
C TYR A 973 31.95 23.78 19.41
N ALA A 974 31.55 24.92 19.98
CA ALA A 974 30.39 25.69 19.54
C ALA A 974 30.56 26.20 18.10
N GLU A 975 31.77 26.68 17.75
CA GLU A 975 32.08 27.13 16.39
C GLU A 975 32.09 25.97 15.37
N LEU A 976 32.68 24.82 15.71
CA LEU A 976 32.62 23.64 14.83
C LEU A 976 31.18 23.18 14.59
N LYS A 977 30.33 23.25 15.63
CA LYS A 977 28.92 22.91 15.55
C LYS A 977 28.13 23.91 14.70
N SER A 978 28.39 25.22 14.82
CA SER A 978 27.74 26.25 14.00
C SER A 978 28.10 26.13 12.51
N GLN A 979 29.36 25.77 12.22
CA GLN A 979 29.86 25.55 10.85
C GLN A 979 29.57 24.13 10.31
N LYS A 980 28.85 23.27 11.05
CA LYS A 980 28.55 21.87 10.70
C LYS A 980 29.79 21.01 10.40
N ILE A 981 30.91 21.25 11.07
CA ILE A 981 32.17 20.51 10.89
C ILE A 981 32.26 19.38 11.92
N LYS A 982 32.72 18.20 11.50
CA LYS A 982 32.91 17.04 12.38
C LYS A 982 33.86 17.37 13.53
N ILE A 983 33.38 17.16 14.74
CA ILE A 983 34.09 17.49 15.98
C ILE A 983 35.13 16.38 16.28
N PRO A 984 36.39 16.72 16.56
CA PRO A 984 37.40 15.74 16.98
C PRO A 984 37.00 15.01 18.27
N SER A 985 37.14 13.69 18.29
CA SER A 985 36.77 12.85 19.45
C SER A 985 37.55 13.20 20.71
N GLU A 986 38.82 13.58 20.59
CA GLU A 986 39.67 14.04 21.69
C GLU A 986 39.16 15.34 22.32
N MET A 987 38.68 16.29 21.51
CA MET A 987 38.08 17.53 22.00
C MET A 987 36.80 17.27 22.78
N ALA A 988 35.90 16.45 22.24
CA ALA A 988 34.64 16.09 22.89
C ALA A 988 34.88 15.34 24.22
N THR A 989 35.85 14.43 24.28
CA THR A 989 36.19 13.71 25.51
C THR A 989 36.88 14.60 26.54
N ASN A 990 37.79 15.48 26.14
CA ASN A 990 38.44 16.42 27.05
C ASN A 990 37.44 17.42 27.64
N LEU A 991 36.53 17.94 26.82
CA LEU A 991 35.48 18.85 27.26
C LEU A 991 34.52 18.17 28.24
N MET A 992 34.08 16.94 27.96
CA MET A 992 33.24 16.15 28.87
C MET A 992 33.91 15.95 30.24
N ILE A 993 35.20 15.59 30.27
CA ILE A 993 35.94 15.33 31.51
C ILE A 993 36.09 16.62 32.33
N LEU A 994 36.43 17.74 31.69
CA LEU A 994 36.52 19.05 32.33
C LEU A 994 35.15 19.54 32.84
N HIS A 995 34.09 19.32 32.07
CA HIS A 995 32.73 19.66 32.46
C HIS A 995 32.28 18.85 33.68
N SER A 996 32.59 17.55 33.69
CA SER A 996 32.33 16.68 34.84
C SER A 996 33.03 17.19 36.11
N TYR A 997 34.24 17.73 36.01
CA TYR A 997 34.94 18.38 37.13
C TYR A 997 34.25 19.67 37.62
N ILE A 998 33.72 20.49 36.72
CA ILE A 998 32.98 21.72 37.07
C ILE A 998 31.66 21.38 37.79
N LEU A 999 30.93 20.36 37.32
CA LEU A 999 29.66 19.92 37.91
C LEU A 999 29.79 19.45 39.36
N VAL A 1000 30.93 18.85 39.75
CA VAL A 1000 31.16 18.39 41.13
C VAL A 1000 30.95 19.52 42.13
N LYS A 1001 31.50 20.72 41.86
CA LYS A 1001 31.38 21.86 42.77
C LYS A 1001 29.92 22.29 42.95
N ILE A 1002 29.12 22.19 41.88
CA ILE A 1002 27.71 22.57 41.89
C ILE A 1002 26.87 21.55 42.66
N HIS A 1003 27.03 20.24 42.38
CA HIS A 1003 26.27 19.20 43.06
C HIS A 1003 26.60 19.10 44.56
N VAL A 1004 27.88 19.23 44.93
CA VAL A 1004 28.29 19.25 46.35
C VAL A 1004 27.72 20.45 47.09
N LYS A 1005 27.65 21.63 46.44
CA LYS A 1005 27.01 22.83 47.01
C LYS A 1005 25.50 22.67 47.20
N ASN A 1006 24.84 21.92 46.30
CA ASN A 1006 23.41 21.63 46.35
C ASN A 1006 23.05 20.45 47.28
N GLY A 1007 24.03 19.83 47.94
CA GLY A 1007 23.83 18.71 48.87
C GLY A 1007 23.63 17.34 48.22
N ASP A 1008 23.75 17.23 46.89
CA ASP A 1008 23.63 15.97 46.15
C ASP A 1008 25.00 15.27 46.06
N HIS A 1009 25.36 14.62 47.17
CA HIS A 1009 26.63 13.91 47.31
C HIS A 1009 26.77 12.71 46.36
N MET A 1010 25.66 12.10 45.94
CA MET A 1010 25.68 10.93 45.04
C MET A 1010 26.07 11.33 43.61
N LYS A 1011 25.44 12.37 43.04
CA LYS A 1011 25.81 12.88 41.70
C LYS A 1011 27.24 13.44 41.71
N GLY A 1012 27.61 14.16 42.76
CA GLY A 1012 28.97 14.67 42.97
C GLY A 1012 30.02 13.55 43.01
N ALA A 1013 29.77 12.47 43.77
CA ALA A 1013 30.66 11.32 43.88
C ALA A 1013 30.85 10.60 42.53
N ARG A 1014 29.77 10.35 41.79
CA ARG A 1014 29.84 9.67 40.47
C ARG A 1014 30.62 10.50 39.44
N MET A 1015 30.46 11.83 39.42
CA MET A 1015 31.27 12.70 38.56
C MET A 1015 32.75 12.70 38.98
N LEU A 1016 33.04 12.70 40.29
CA LEU A 1016 34.39 12.58 40.82
C LEU A 1016 35.05 11.24 40.46
N ILE A 1017 34.30 10.13 40.40
CA ILE A 1017 34.81 8.84 39.92
C ILE A 1017 35.23 8.94 38.45
N ARG A 1018 34.41 9.56 37.58
CA ARG A 1018 34.75 9.77 36.16
C ARG A 1018 36.03 10.60 36.00
N VAL A 1019 36.18 11.66 36.80
CA VAL A 1019 37.38 12.51 36.82
C VAL A 1019 38.60 11.75 37.36
N ALA A 1020 38.45 11.00 38.45
CA ALA A 1020 39.52 10.21 39.06
C ALA A 1020 40.03 9.07 38.17
N ASN A 1021 39.15 8.45 37.38
CA ASN A 1021 39.55 7.48 36.37
C ASN A 1021 40.41 8.12 35.24
N ASN A 1022 40.31 9.45 35.06
CA ASN A 1022 41.07 10.23 34.08
C ASN A 1022 42.07 11.20 34.74
N ILE A 1023 42.62 10.83 35.90
CA ILE A 1023 43.42 11.73 36.74
C ILE A 1023 44.70 12.25 36.07
N SER A 1024 45.20 11.56 35.05
CA SER A 1024 46.37 12.01 34.25
C SER A 1024 46.13 13.35 33.55
N LYS A 1025 44.87 13.74 33.33
CA LYS A 1025 44.49 15.04 32.75
C LYS A 1025 44.43 16.19 33.78
N PHE A 1026 44.66 15.89 35.07
CA PHE A 1026 44.61 16.86 36.17
C PHE A 1026 45.90 16.82 37.03
N PRO A 1027 47.10 17.06 36.44
CA PRO A 1027 48.37 16.80 37.11
C PRO A 1027 48.64 17.67 38.34
N SER A 1028 48.16 18.92 38.37
CA SER A 1028 48.34 19.82 39.51
C SER A 1028 47.37 19.52 40.67
N HIS A 1029 46.17 18.99 40.38
CA HIS A 1029 45.12 18.75 41.37
C HIS A 1029 44.90 17.26 41.73
N ILE A 1030 45.88 16.36 41.43
CA ILE A 1030 45.76 14.91 41.69
C ILE A 1030 45.32 14.60 43.13
N VAL A 1031 46.05 15.12 44.12
CA VAL A 1031 45.80 14.81 45.54
C VAL A 1031 44.51 15.44 46.05
N PRO A 1032 44.19 16.73 45.78
CA PRO A 1032 42.90 17.32 46.12
C PRO A 1032 41.69 16.59 45.51
N ILE A 1033 41.77 16.20 44.23
CA ILE A 1033 40.68 15.51 43.53
C ILE A 1033 40.45 14.14 44.17
N LEU A 1034 41.49 13.29 44.26
CA LEU A 1034 41.34 11.96 44.85
C LEU A 1034 40.86 12.04 46.32
N THR A 1035 41.33 13.02 47.09
CA THR A 1035 40.89 13.20 48.49
C THR A 1035 39.40 13.53 48.55
N SER A 1036 38.93 14.40 47.64
CA SER A 1036 37.51 14.74 47.53
C SER A 1036 36.69 13.54 47.07
N THR A 1037 37.19 12.74 46.11
CA THR A 1037 36.54 11.49 45.64
C THR A 1037 36.34 10.52 46.80
N VAL A 1038 37.34 10.27 47.65
CA VAL A 1038 37.21 9.37 48.79
C VAL A 1038 36.16 9.86 49.81
N ILE A 1039 36.16 11.16 50.11
CA ILE A 1039 35.24 11.74 51.08
C ILE A 1039 33.79 11.69 50.57
N GLU A 1040 33.56 12.08 49.33
CA GLU A 1040 32.23 12.14 48.74
C GLU A 1040 31.68 10.74 48.43
N CYS A 1041 32.50 9.80 47.94
CA CYS A 1041 32.10 8.39 47.79
C CYS A 1041 31.71 7.76 49.14
N HIS A 1042 32.44 8.06 50.22
CA HIS A 1042 32.10 7.57 51.55
C HIS A 1042 30.77 8.15 52.07
N ARG A 1043 30.51 9.45 51.84
CA ARG A 1043 29.25 10.11 52.19
C ARG A 1043 28.06 9.59 51.37
N ALA A 1044 28.29 9.27 50.10
CA ALA A 1044 27.29 8.73 49.19
C ALA A 1044 27.01 7.23 49.38
N GLY A 1045 27.75 6.53 50.24
CA GLY A 1045 27.59 5.08 50.45
C GLY A 1045 28.30 4.19 49.41
N LEU A 1046 29.14 4.75 48.54
CA LEU A 1046 29.97 4.04 47.57
C LEU A 1046 31.29 3.60 48.22
N LYS A 1047 31.23 2.69 49.19
CA LYS A 1047 32.39 2.38 50.05
C LYS A 1047 33.49 1.61 49.35
N ASN A 1048 33.15 0.74 48.40
CA ASN A 1048 34.12 0.01 47.59
C ASN A 1048 34.92 0.95 46.66
N SER A 1049 34.24 1.86 45.95
CA SER A 1049 34.90 2.95 45.21
C SER A 1049 35.72 3.86 46.13
N ALA A 1050 35.22 4.21 47.32
CA ALA A 1050 35.98 4.99 48.28
C ALA A 1050 37.27 4.27 48.73
N PHE A 1051 37.20 2.96 48.95
CA PHE A 1051 38.36 2.14 49.30
C PHE A 1051 39.40 2.08 48.18
N SER A 1052 38.99 1.86 46.92
CA SER A 1052 39.91 1.76 45.79
C SER A 1052 40.71 3.06 45.58
N PHE A 1053 40.04 4.22 45.62
CA PHE A 1053 40.72 5.52 45.52
C PHE A 1053 41.50 5.88 46.79
N ALA A 1054 41.06 5.45 47.97
CA ALA A 1054 41.83 5.60 49.21
C ALA A 1054 43.13 4.79 49.16
N ALA A 1055 43.10 3.57 48.63
CA ALA A 1055 44.29 2.75 48.41
C ALA A 1055 45.25 3.41 47.39
N MET A 1056 44.73 4.04 46.34
CA MET A 1056 45.52 4.82 45.37
C MET A 1056 46.21 6.03 46.02
N LEU A 1057 45.52 6.76 46.90
CA LEU A 1057 46.06 7.89 47.68
C LEU A 1057 47.16 7.48 48.66
N MET A 1058 47.10 6.26 49.18
CA MET A 1058 48.06 5.74 50.17
C MET A 1058 49.40 5.29 49.56
N ARG A 1059 49.55 5.35 48.23
CA ARG A 1059 50.83 5.14 47.54
C ARG A 1059 51.87 6.16 48.02
N PRO A 1060 53.18 5.79 48.06
CA PRO A 1060 54.25 6.66 48.59
C PRO A 1060 54.30 8.06 47.96
N GLU A 1061 53.96 8.14 46.66
CA GLU A 1061 53.93 9.36 45.84
C GLU A 1061 52.96 10.44 46.34
N TYR A 1062 51.81 10.03 46.88
CA TYR A 1062 50.71 10.94 47.24
C TYR A 1062 50.53 11.10 48.74
N ARG A 1063 50.87 10.07 49.53
CA ARG A 1063 50.63 10.00 50.98
C ARG A 1063 51.19 11.17 51.80
N ASN A 1064 52.29 11.77 51.35
CA ASN A 1064 52.94 12.90 52.03
C ASN A 1064 52.30 14.26 51.71
N LYS A 1065 51.49 14.33 50.64
CA LYS A 1065 50.81 15.56 50.19
C LYS A 1065 49.35 15.65 50.68
N ILE A 1066 48.85 14.63 51.39
CA ILE A 1066 47.50 14.61 51.98
C ILE A 1066 47.47 15.46 53.24
N ASP A 1067 46.46 16.31 53.37
CA ASP A 1067 46.20 17.09 54.58
C ASP A 1067 46.02 16.19 55.82
N VAL A 1068 46.71 16.55 56.91
CA VAL A 1068 46.72 15.85 58.19
C VAL A 1068 45.31 15.62 58.75
N LYS A 1069 44.36 16.51 58.44
CA LYS A 1069 42.94 16.43 58.86
C LYS A 1069 42.23 15.19 58.32
N TYR A 1070 42.53 14.77 57.09
CA TYR A 1070 41.86 13.66 56.42
C TYR A 1070 42.70 12.37 56.41
N LYS A 1071 44.02 12.49 56.55
CA LYS A 1071 44.98 11.39 56.51
C LYS A 1071 44.64 10.22 57.44
N LYS A 1072 44.32 10.49 58.73
CA LYS A 1072 43.96 9.44 59.71
C LYS A 1072 42.66 8.70 59.34
N LYS A 1073 41.67 9.40 58.75
CA LYS A 1073 40.39 8.81 58.33
C LYS A 1073 40.55 7.93 57.09
N ILE A 1074 41.35 8.38 56.12
CA ILE A 1074 41.67 7.63 54.90
C ILE A 1074 42.51 6.39 55.23
N GLU A 1075 43.48 6.50 56.15
CA GLU A 1075 44.25 5.35 56.65
C GLU A 1075 43.37 4.30 57.35
N ALA A 1076 42.36 4.74 58.11
CA ALA A 1076 41.42 3.84 58.76
C ALA A 1076 40.53 3.09 57.75
N MET A 1077 40.07 3.77 56.69
CA MET A 1077 39.28 3.15 55.62
C MET A 1077 40.07 2.08 54.84
N VAL A 1078 41.37 2.29 54.60
CA VAL A 1078 42.22 1.28 53.92
C VAL A 1078 42.55 0.10 54.83
N ARG A 1079 42.67 0.31 56.15
CA ARG A 1079 42.94 -0.76 57.13
C ARG A 1079 41.73 -1.67 57.40
N ARG A 1080 40.52 -1.17 57.22
CA ARG A 1080 39.26 -1.92 57.39
C ARG A 1080 38.41 -1.78 56.11
N PRO A 1081 38.70 -2.57 55.07
CA PRO A 1081 37.95 -2.51 53.82
C PRO A 1081 36.48 -2.89 54.05
N ASP A 1082 35.58 -2.06 53.56
CA ASP A 1082 34.15 -2.33 53.48
C ASP A 1082 33.78 -2.34 51.99
N THR A 1083 33.41 -3.52 51.48
CA THR A 1083 33.08 -3.74 50.07
C THR A 1083 31.60 -3.55 49.76
N SER A 1084 30.79 -3.08 50.72
CA SER A 1084 29.39 -2.75 50.46
C SER A 1084 29.27 -1.52 49.56
N GLU A 1085 28.64 -1.67 48.40
CA GLU A 1085 28.42 -0.61 47.42
C GLU A 1085 27.01 -0.73 46.85
N THR A 1086 26.32 0.40 46.77
CA THR A 1086 25.00 0.47 46.14
C THR A 1086 25.17 0.41 44.62
N GLU A 1087 24.51 -0.56 43.99
CA GLU A 1087 24.46 -0.66 42.52
C GLU A 1087 23.79 0.58 41.92
N GLU A 1088 24.28 0.99 40.75
CA GLU A 1088 23.77 2.14 40.05
C GLU A 1088 22.45 1.80 39.35
N ALA A 1089 21.48 2.71 39.37
CA ALA A 1089 20.23 2.54 38.64
C ALA A 1089 20.53 2.42 37.13
N THR A 1090 19.79 1.54 36.45
CA THR A 1090 19.90 1.35 35.01
C THR A 1090 18.75 2.05 34.30
N THR A 1091 19.08 2.79 33.25
CA THR A 1091 18.11 3.54 32.42
C THR A 1091 18.33 3.20 30.94
N PRO A 1092 17.29 3.31 30.09
CA PRO A 1092 17.36 2.83 28.71
C PRO A 1092 18.23 3.70 27.81
N CYS A 1093 19.05 3.06 26.98
CA CYS A 1093 19.84 3.70 25.93
C CYS A 1093 18.93 4.42 24.91
N PRO A 1094 19.18 5.68 24.54
CA PRO A 1094 18.35 6.40 23.58
C PRO A 1094 18.50 5.87 22.13
N PHE A 1095 19.48 5.00 21.85
CA PHE A 1095 19.66 4.39 20.53
C PHE A 1095 18.99 3.03 20.37
N CYS A 1096 19.15 2.14 21.36
CA CYS A 1096 18.72 0.74 21.27
C CYS A 1096 17.94 0.24 22.48
N GLU A 1097 17.59 1.12 23.42
CA GLU A 1097 16.80 0.84 24.63
C GLU A 1097 17.41 -0.18 25.61
N PHE A 1098 18.67 -0.59 25.38
CA PHE A 1098 19.44 -1.39 26.31
C PHE A 1098 19.60 -0.67 27.66
N LEU A 1099 19.29 -1.36 28.75
CA LEU A 1099 19.42 -0.83 30.11
C LEU A 1099 20.89 -0.78 30.52
N LEU A 1100 21.43 0.44 30.71
CA LEU A 1100 22.80 0.66 31.17
C LEU A 1100 22.83 1.61 32.38
N PRO A 1101 23.88 1.58 33.20
CA PRO A 1101 24.04 2.52 34.32
C PRO A 1101 23.95 3.98 33.88
N GLU A 1102 23.26 4.81 34.67
CA GLU A 1102 22.99 6.23 34.37
C GLU A 1102 24.25 7.06 34.00
N CYS A 1103 25.42 6.75 34.57
CA CYS A 1103 26.67 7.47 34.34
C CYS A 1103 27.53 6.87 33.21
N GLU A 1104 27.17 5.72 32.65
CA GLU A 1104 27.85 5.15 31.48
C GLU A 1104 27.39 5.84 30.20
N LEU A 1105 28.37 6.25 29.38
CA LEU A 1105 28.13 6.97 28.12
C LEU A 1105 28.40 6.11 26.89
N LEU A 1106 28.99 4.92 27.03
CA LEU A 1106 29.18 3.99 25.92
C LEU A 1106 28.21 2.83 26.10
N CYS A 1107 27.26 2.67 25.17
CA CYS A 1107 26.29 1.60 25.28
C CYS A 1107 26.92 0.23 24.95
N PRO A 1108 26.87 -0.78 25.83
CA PRO A 1108 27.37 -2.13 25.53
C PRO A 1108 26.59 -2.81 24.39
N GLY A 1109 25.28 -2.53 24.29
CA GLY A 1109 24.38 -3.13 23.29
C GLY A 1109 24.63 -2.63 21.87
N CYS A 1110 24.62 -1.31 21.65
CA CYS A 1110 24.77 -0.73 20.30
C CYS A 1110 26.15 -0.12 20.01
N LYS A 1111 27.08 -0.12 20.98
CA LYS A 1111 28.43 0.46 20.89
C LYS A 1111 28.49 1.95 20.53
N ASN A 1112 27.36 2.66 20.57
CA ASN A 1112 27.30 4.10 20.33
C ASN A 1112 27.67 4.89 21.57
N ASN A 1113 28.29 6.06 21.37
CA ASN A 1113 28.57 7.03 22.42
C ASN A 1113 27.32 7.91 22.64
N ILE A 1114 26.72 7.80 23.82
CA ILE A 1114 25.51 8.48 24.20
C ILE A 1114 25.84 9.91 24.66
N PRO A 1115 25.11 10.94 24.17
CA PRO A 1115 25.24 12.30 24.69
C PRO A 1115 25.03 12.35 26.20
N TYR A 1116 25.80 13.20 26.88
CA TYR A 1116 25.66 13.42 28.32
C TYR A 1116 24.82 14.66 28.61
N CYS A 1117 24.07 14.62 29.70
CA CYS A 1117 23.34 15.74 30.24
C CYS A 1117 24.29 16.79 30.81
N ILE A 1118 24.22 18.04 30.34
CA ILE A 1118 25.08 19.10 30.87
C ILE A 1118 24.77 19.49 32.32
N ALA A 1119 23.61 19.14 32.86
CA ALA A 1119 23.23 19.47 34.24
C ALA A 1119 23.68 18.42 35.26
N THR A 1120 23.70 17.13 34.89
CA THR A 1120 23.96 16.01 35.81
C THR A 1120 25.18 15.16 35.43
N GLY A 1121 25.63 15.24 34.17
CA GLY A 1121 26.69 14.41 33.61
C GLY A 1121 26.28 12.96 33.28
N ARG A 1122 25.02 12.57 33.50
CA ARG A 1122 24.44 11.26 33.15
C ARG A 1122 24.19 11.14 31.64
N HIS A 1123 23.95 9.93 31.13
CA HIS A 1123 23.49 9.77 29.75
C HIS A 1123 22.08 10.33 29.55
N MET A 1124 21.78 10.75 28.32
CA MET A 1124 20.49 11.32 27.95
C MET A 1124 19.39 10.26 27.74
N LEU A 1125 18.14 10.61 28.05
CA LEU A 1125 16.95 9.76 27.86
C LEU A 1125 16.01 10.36 26.80
N LYS A 1126 15.34 9.52 26.00
CA LYS A 1126 14.40 9.98 24.95
C LYS A 1126 13.24 10.79 25.53
N ASP A 1127 12.69 10.34 26.66
CA ASP A 1127 11.46 10.90 27.24
C ASP A 1127 11.68 12.16 28.10
N ASP A 1128 12.93 12.49 28.41
CA ASP A 1128 13.30 13.61 29.29
C ASP A 1128 14.41 14.45 28.66
N TRP A 1129 14.11 15.09 27.52
CA TRP A 1129 15.08 15.83 26.73
C TRP A 1129 14.78 17.34 26.66
N THR A 1130 15.81 18.18 26.82
CA THR A 1130 15.80 19.62 26.53
C THR A 1130 17.16 20.05 26.00
N GLU A 1131 17.23 21.22 25.38
CA GLU A 1131 18.48 21.90 25.07
C GLU A 1131 18.60 23.23 25.81
N CYS A 1132 19.83 23.68 26.03
CA CYS A 1132 20.09 25.04 26.49
C CYS A 1132 19.79 26.04 25.35
N PRO A 1133 18.96 27.08 25.55
CA PRO A 1133 18.64 28.07 24.51
C PRO A 1133 19.85 28.84 23.98
N HIS A 1134 20.91 28.96 24.78
CA HIS A 1134 22.07 29.78 24.47
C HIS A 1134 23.20 28.97 23.82
N CYS A 1135 23.44 27.73 24.25
CA CYS A 1135 24.54 26.90 23.74
C CYS A 1135 24.11 25.63 22.99
N ALA A 1136 22.81 25.35 22.89
CA ALA A 1136 22.25 24.20 22.19
C ALA A 1136 22.83 22.83 22.63
N PHE A 1137 23.31 22.72 23.88
CA PHE A 1137 23.75 21.45 24.46
C PHE A 1137 22.58 20.72 25.13
N PRO A 1138 22.53 19.37 25.04
CA PRO A 1138 21.44 18.57 25.59
C PRO A 1138 21.53 18.47 27.12
N ALA A 1139 20.36 18.50 27.76
CA ALA A 1139 20.18 18.28 29.19
C ALA A 1139 18.89 17.50 29.45
N LEU A 1140 18.82 16.78 30.58
CA LEU A 1140 17.58 16.17 31.04
C LEU A 1140 16.62 17.28 31.51
N TYR A 1141 15.40 17.34 30.96
CA TYR A 1141 14.48 18.46 31.20
C TYR A 1141 14.10 18.59 32.68
N SER A 1142 13.77 17.48 33.33
CA SER A 1142 13.41 17.45 34.75
C SER A 1142 14.54 17.98 35.65
N GLU A 1143 15.74 17.45 35.46
CA GLU A 1143 16.94 17.78 36.25
C GLU A 1143 17.46 19.19 35.98
N PHE A 1144 17.42 19.65 34.72
CA PHE A 1144 17.88 21.00 34.39
C PHE A 1144 16.95 22.07 34.97
N LYS A 1145 15.64 21.80 35.02
CA LYS A 1145 14.67 22.67 35.69
C LYS A 1145 14.89 22.74 37.21
N ILE A 1146 15.22 21.62 37.86
CA ILE A 1146 15.57 21.58 39.29
C ILE A 1146 16.85 22.40 39.55
N MET A 1147 17.86 22.24 38.70
CA MET A 1147 19.12 22.98 38.81
C MET A 1147 18.90 24.50 38.65
N LEU A 1148 18.13 24.94 37.66
CA LEU A 1148 17.87 26.36 37.41
C LEU A 1148 17.04 27.04 38.51
N ASN A 1149 16.26 26.29 39.29
CA ASN A 1149 15.60 26.83 40.49
C ASN A 1149 16.61 27.20 41.59
N THR A 1150 17.82 26.63 41.55
CA THR A 1150 18.87 26.87 42.55
C THR A 1150 19.96 27.80 42.03
N GLU A 1151 20.32 27.68 40.75
CA GLU A 1151 21.34 28.51 40.08
C GLU A 1151 20.82 29.01 38.72
N ASN A 1152 20.64 30.33 38.56
CA ASN A 1152 20.09 30.94 37.34
C ASN A 1152 21.07 30.99 36.15
N THR A 1153 22.01 30.05 36.06
CA THR A 1153 23.06 30.03 35.02
C THR A 1153 23.27 28.63 34.47
N CYS A 1154 23.47 28.52 33.16
CA CYS A 1154 23.81 27.24 32.54
C CYS A 1154 25.23 26.80 32.94
N PRO A 1155 25.45 25.55 33.37
CA PRO A 1155 26.78 25.08 33.77
C PRO A 1155 27.77 24.98 32.60
N MET A 1156 27.27 24.84 31.37
CA MET A 1156 28.09 24.71 30.15
C MET A 1156 28.58 26.06 29.62
N CYS A 1157 27.69 27.02 29.35
CA CYS A 1157 28.06 28.32 28.77
C CYS A 1157 28.11 29.47 29.80
N SER A 1158 27.63 29.25 31.03
CA SER A 1158 27.56 30.25 32.10
C SER A 1158 26.70 31.49 31.81
N GLU A 1159 25.87 31.43 30.76
CA GLU A 1159 24.84 32.44 30.50
C GLU A 1159 23.65 32.29 31.46
N ARG A 1160 23.01 33.43 31.77
CA ARG A 1160 21.86 33.47 32.68
C ARG A 1160 20.61 32.95 32.00
N LEU A 1161 19.93 32.00 32.67
CA LEU A 1161 18.77 31.30 32.14
C LEU A 1161 17.68 31.18 33.18
N ASN A 1162 16.44 31.43 32.76
CA ASN A 1162 15.25 31.24 33.57
C ASN A 1162 14.53 29.94 33.21
N CYS A 1163 13.93 29.27 34.21
CA CYS A 1163 13.20 28.01 34.02
C CYS A 1163 12.07 28.08 32.97
N THR A 1164 11.49 29.26 32.72
CA THR A 1164 10.43 29.46 31.73
C THR A 1164 10.90 29.43 30.28
N GLN A 1165 12.21 29.56 30.05
CA GLN A 1165 12.82 29.54 28.71
C GLN A 1165 13.14 28.11 28.24
N LEU A 1166 13.08 27.11 29.13
CA LEU A 1166 13.30 25.70 28.78
C LEU A 1166 12.05 25.07 28.16
N LYS A 1167 12.23 24.43 27.00
CA LYS A 1167 11.18 23.68 26.31
C LYS A 1167 11.53 22.20 26.30
N LYS A 1168 10.60 21.35 26.75
CA LYS A 1168 10.73 19.90 26.64
C LYS A 1168 10.60 19.51 25.18
N ILE A 1169 11.58 18.78 24.66
CA ILE A 1169 11.61 18.29 23.29
C ILE A 1169 10.97 16.90 23.26
N SER A 1170 9.95 16.70 22.43
CA SER A 1170 9.22 15.44 22.29
C SER A 1170 9.87 14.47 21.30
N ASP A 1171 10.59 14.98 20.31
CA ASP A 1171 11.32 14.18 19.32
C ASP A 1171 12.83 14.43 19.41
N SER A 1172 13.56 13.47 19.99
CA SER A 1172 15.01 13.54 20.19
C SER A 1172 15.81 12.92 19.05
N THR A 1173 15.17 12.41 17.99
CA THR A 1173 15.82 11.67 16.90
C THR A 1173 16.85 12.51 16.12
N GLN A 1174 16.56 13.80 15.90
CA GLN A 1174 17.44 14.76 15.22
C GLN A 1174 18.79 14.95 15.95
N TYR A 1175 18.81 14.74 17.27
CA TYR A 1175 20.00 14.94 18.11
C TYR A 1175 20.82 13.66 18.28
N LEU A 1176 20.22 12.50 18.03
CA LEU A 1176 20.88 11.19 18.13
C LEU A 1176 21.53 10.78 16.81
N ARG A 1177 21.04 11.26 15.66
CA ARG A 1177 21.57 10.95 14.33
C ARG A 1177 22.03 12.21 13.57
N PRO A 1178 23.09 12.91 14.02
CA PRO A 1178 23.61 14.07 13.30
C PRO A 1178 24.28 13.72 11.95
N GLU A 1179 24.47 12.43 11.62
CA GLU A 1179 25.22 11.96 10.44
C GLU A 1179 24.34 11.54 9.24
N LEU A 1180 23.01 11.74 9.25
CA LEU A 1180 22.13 11.35 8.13
C LEU A 1180 21.68 12.48 7.19
N GLU A 1181 22.20 13.70 7.37
CA GLU A 1181 22.08 14.80 6.39
C GLU A 1181 23.45 15.17 5.80
N GLN A 1182 24.13 14.18 5.22
CA GLN A 1182 25.15 14.39 4.18
C GLN A 1182 24.86 13.50 2.98
#